data_AF-A0A7X7XTI5-F1
#
_entry.id   AF-A0A7X7XTI5-F1
#
_cell.length_a   1.000
_cell.length_b   1.000
_cell.length_c   1.000
_cell.angle_alpha   90.00
_cell.angle_beta   90.00
_cell.angle_gamma   90.00
#
_symmetry.space_group_name_H-M   'P 1'
#
loop_
_entity.id
_entity.type
_entity.pdbx_description
1 polymer ?
#
loop_
_entity_poly.entity_id
_entity_poly.type
_entity_poly.pdbx_seq_one_letter_code
_entity_poly.pdbx_strand_id
1 'polypeptide(L)'
;MDIKILINYALIKSFYEEKRDYIDIFVPFLLKVLINENKPLKIETIQTDFKNLFDMDIPIYTLKTIISRAKKLEYISMQNEYYNIEEKGKKFILEKFKSEDEMNRKTNSLIDDIIIFINKKYCINFNNNDILNILQSFFKKNSIFLIEFFYSNSIQHKSDTTLNVNERYIIEYFDYAKDRNEYFYNILSDIFNGSLISTLLYYEDINKINQKFKDLTIYLDTNFMFSIMGFRYQPFVKPAIELFNLLKKYKFKLKIFQFTLSEMKRYLFNYDPSSYIGSIKVDDIYCVLKSKNWTIEDCYNYIAKIDKKITDLGVEIEYIELDPQKIENYEKIHKALESYKFNINIEEPKTFSIYHDIAAIEAIRKIRKTSCGNLENSKAIFLTSDMRLSKFNYIEMGHKDYKTCPEVITDRFLTNYLWLKNPDFKNSLPLNATLSLYSEILIDRRIWNRFVNNLKNLREVGEVTDEDIGNLIYYHRIEEDLGVKKNPEQISNDFILDEIVTVKKENAKVREDYEEEIKKLTKEIKEEGKKIKEYEEFNKRKRGEIKEFLQKIEKEKEKMRKKADKNASYIVIGFTIIILILLVLISYILHSFYPSLAAIIIFIFKLCDFLGIKFNFMGNLSKVTKTKISNKLYKKYTNKKDETINEKLIDILKQL
;
A
#
# COMPACT_ATOMS: atom_id res chain seq x y z
N MET A 1 -18.96 -28.11 13.13
CA MET A 1 -17.65 -27.75 13.71
C MET A 1 -17.89 -26.50 14.55
N ASP A 2 -17.35 -26.42 15.77
CA ASP A 2 -17.85 -25.45 16.77
C ASP A 2 -17.05 -24.13 16.75
N ILE A 3 -17.75 -22.99 16.61
CA ILE A 3 -17.18 -21.64 16.74
C ILE A 3 -16.49 -21.42 18.09
N LYS A 4 -16.86 -22.22 19.10
CA LYS A 4 -16.29 -22.19 20.45
C LYS A 4 -14.77 -22.19 20.48
N ILE A 5 -14.08 -22.89 19.59
CA ILE A 5 -12.60 -22.90 19.63
C ILE A 5 -11.99 -21.52 19.37
N LEU A 6 -12.56 -20.73 18.46
CA LEU A 6 -12.08 -19.38 18.18
C LEU A 6 -12.38 -18.44 19.36
N ILE A 7 -13.55 -18.62 19.98
CA ILE A 7 -13.95 -17.90 21.19
C ILE A 7 -12.99 -18.25 22.35
N ASN A 8 -12.62 -19.51 22.50
CA ASN A 8 -11.66 -19.95 23.51
C ASN A 8 -10.28 -19.31 23.31
N TYR A 9 -9.82 -19.18 22.07
CA TYR A 9 -8.58 -18.45 21.78
C TYR A 9 -8.69 -16.97 22.15
N ALA A 10 -9.78 -16.29 21.78
CA ALA A 10 -10.02 -14.91 22.19
C ALA A 10 -10.04 -14.75 23.72
N LEU A 11 -10.68 -15.67 24.44
CA LEU A 11 -10.71 -15.70 25.91
C LEU A 11 -9.32 -15.93 26.52
N ILE A 12 -8.53 -16.87 25.98
CA ILE A 12 -7.15 -17.09 26.41
C ILE A 12 -6.33 -15.81 26.32
N LYS A 13 -6.44 -15.07 25.21
CA LYS A 13 -5.74 -13.81 25.03
C LYS A 13 -6.21 -12.74 26.03
N SER A 14 -7.52 -12.61 26.21
CA SER A 14 -8.11 -11.70 27.20
C SER A 14 -7.61 -11.99 28.63
N PHE A 15 -7.63 -13.26 29.06
CA PHE A 15 -7.16 -13.65 30.38
C PHE A 15 -5.66 -13.43 30.59
N TYR A 16 -4.86 -13.58 29.53
CA TYR A 16 -3.42 -13.25 29.60
C TYR A 16 -3.20 -11.78 29.96
N GLU A 17 -3.95 -10.86 29.34
CA GLU A 17 -3.78 -9.41 29.56
C GLU A 17 -4.08 -8.99 31.00
N GLU A 18 -4.96 -9.71 31.68
CA GLU A 18 -5.33 -9.45 33.08
C GLU A 18 -4.35 -10.04 34.11
N LYS A 19 -3.81 -11.25 33.86
CA LYS A 19 -3.13 -12.06 34.89
C LYS A 19 -1.63 -12.22 34.67
N ARG A 20 -1.13 -12.09 33.44
CA ARG A 20 0.30 -12.20 33.03
C ARG A 20 1.07 -13.47 33.49
N ASP A 21 0.45 -14.41 34.19
CA ASP A 21 0.98 -15.74 34.51
C ASP A 21 0.27 -16.81 33.66
N TYR A 22 1.04 -17.63 32.95
CA TYR A 22 0.51 -18.62 32.01
C TYR A 22 -0.35 -19.71 32.65
N ILE A 23 -0.07 -20.12 33.88
CA ILE A 23 -0.88 -21.13 34.56
C ILE A 23 -2.21 -20.53 34.95
N ASP A 24 -2.21 -19.28 35.43
CA ASP A 24 -3.42 -18.58 35.88
C ASP A 24 -4.44 -18.36 34.75
N ILE A 25 -4.01 -18.32 33.48
CA ILE A 25 -4.89 -18.22 32.30
C ILE A 25 -5.78 -19.46 32.16
N PHE A 26 -5.25 -20.64 32.48
CA PHE A 26 -5.96 -21.91 32.30
C PHE A 26 -6.77 -22.34 33.52
N VAL A 27 -6.57 -21.69 34.68
CA VAL A 27 -7.37 -21.91 35.89
C VAL A 27 -8.87 -21.64 35.66
N PRO A 28 -9.31 -20.53 35.03
CA PRO A 28 -10.72 -20.32 34.69
C PRO A 28 -11.33 -21.49 33.87
N PHE A 29 -10.61 -22.02 32.88
CA PHE A 29 -11.10 -23.14 32.08
C PHE A 29 -11.31 -24.41 32.94
N LEU A 30 -10.38 -24.70 33.85
CA LEU A 30 -10.52 -25.81 34.81
C LEU A 30 -11.77 -25.65 35.68
N LEU A 31 -12.03 -24.43 36.19
CA LEU A 31 -13.20 -24.17 37.02
C LEU A 31 -14.50 -24.27 36.24
N LYS A 32 -14.51 -23.90 34.95
CA LYS A 32 -15.67 -24.04 34.07
C LYS A 32 -16.02 -25.52 33.82
N VAL A 33 -15.02 -26.41 33.73
CA VAL A 33 -15.27 -27.87 33.69
C VAL A 33 -15.98 -28.33 34.97
N LEU A 34 -15.43 -27.96 36.13
CA LEU A 34 -15.93 -28.42 37.43
C LEU A 34 -17.33 -27.86 37.77
N ILE A 35 -17.65 -26.63 37.34
CA ILE A 35 -18.96 -26.03 37.60
C ILE A 35 -20.08 -26.62 36.73
N ASN A 36 -19.77 -27.01 35.49
CA ASN A 36 -20.75 -27.57 34.56
C ASN A 36 -21.25 -28.95 35.01
N GLU A 37 -20.36 -29.81 35.52
CA GLU A 37 -20.73 -31.16 35.97
C GLU A 37 -21.41 -31.17 37.36
N ASN A 38 -21.22 -30.10 38.13
CA ASN A 38 -21.81 -29.88 39.46
C ASN A 38 -21.61 -31.08 40.44
N LYS A 39 -20.54 -31.86 40.21
CA LYS A 39 -20.17 -33.08 40.93
C LYS A 39 -18.65 -33.18 41.06
N PRO A 40 -18.13 -33.89 42.08
CA PRO A 40 -16.70 -34.17 42.20
C PRO A 40 -16.20 -34.98 41.00
N LEU A 41 -15.10 -34.53 40.36
CA LEU A 41 -14.52 -35.20 39.18
C LEU A 41 -13.14 -35.77 39.45
N LYS A 42 -12.80 -36.88 38.80
CA LYS A 42 -11.42 -37.40 38.72
C LYS A 42 -10.63 -36.67 37.64
N ILE A 43 -9.30 -36.75 37.71
CA ILE A 43 -8.42 -36.05 36.77
C ILE A 43 -8.61 -36.52 35.31
N GLU A 44 -8.86 -37.80 35.09
CA GLU A 44 -9.12 -38.37 33.76
C GLU A 44 -10.43 -37.84 33.16
N THR A 45 -11.45 -37.66 34.00
CA THR A 45 -12.73 -37.05 33.61
C THR A 45 -12.53 -35.58 33.25
N ILE A 46 -11.83 -34.82 34.11
CA ILE A 46 -11.50 -33.41 33.84
C ILE A 46 -10.75 -33.27 32.51
N GLN A 47 -9.78 -34.14 32.23
CA GLN A 47 -9.04 -34.14 30.97
C GLN A 47 -9.97 -34.36 29.76
N THR A 48 -10.87 -35.33 29.86
CA THR A 48 -11.84 -35.64 28.81
C THR A 48 -12.80 -34.47 28.57
N ASP A 49 -13.27 -33.84 29.64
CA ASP A 49 -14.18 -32.70 29.57
C ASP A 49 -13.50 -31.44 29.03
N PHE A 50 -12.21 -31.23 29.30
CA PHE A 50 -11.41 -30.18 28.65
C PHE A 50 -11.41 -30.34 27.13
N LYS A 51 -11.21 -31.56 26.65
CA LYS A 51 -11.24 -31.87 25.22
C LYS A 51 -12.62 -31.62 24.63
N ASN A 52 -13.67 -32.09 25.30
CA ASN A 52 -15.05 -31.96 24.81
C ASN A 52 -15.56 -30.51 24.82
N LEU A 53 -15.23 -29.74 25.86
CA LEU A 53 -15.73 -28.37 26.03
C LEU A 53 -14.88 -27.33 25.27
N PHE A 54 -13.56 -27.54 25.19
CA PHE A 54 -12.64 -26.53 24.69
C PHE A 54 -11.80 -26.94 23.48
N ASP A 55 -11.89 -28.19 23.02
CA ASP A 55 -11.01 -28.79 22.01
C ASP A 55 -9.51 -28.71 22.38
N MET A 56 -9.23 -28.87 23.68
CA MET A 56 -7.88 -28.82 24.24
C MET A 56 -7.50 -30.17 24.84
N ASP A 57 -6.57 -30.87 24.20
CA ASP A 57 -6.07 -32.17 24.67
C ASP A 57 -4.87 -31.96 25.61
N ILE A 58 -5.14 -31.76 26.89
CA ILE A 58 -4.13 -31.37 27.87
C ILE A 58 -3.43 -32.61 28.45
N PRO A 59 -2.08 -32.72 28.41
CA PRO A 59 -1.36 -33.77 29.12
C PRO A 59 -1.65 -33.76 30.63
N ILE A 60 -1.76 -34.95 31.24
CA ILE A 60 -2.08 -35.09 32.67
C ILE A 60 -1.13 -34.30 33.57
N TYR A 61 0.17 -34.25 33.24
CA TYR A 61 1.17 -33.49 34.02
C TYR A 61 0.89 -31.98 34.01
N THR A 62 0.55 -31.42 32.85
CA THR A 62 0.14 -30.02 32.72
C THR A 62 -1.13 -29.75 33.54
N LEU A 63 -2.13 -30.64 33.43
CA LEU A 63 -3.38 -30.51 34.17
C LEU A 63 -3.15 -30.55 35.69
N LYS A 64 -2.27 -31.42 36.19
CA LYS A 64 -1.85 -31.45 37.61
C LYS A 64 -1.25 -30.11 38.06
N THR A 65 -0.48 -29.46 37.21
CA THR A 65 0.12 -28.14 37.50
C THR A 65 -0.96 -27.07 37.64
N ILE A 66 -1.94 -27.04 36.73
CA ILE A 66 -3.09 -26.11 36.76
C ILE A 66 -3.95 -26.36 38.01
N ILE A 67 -4.24 -27.62 38.32
CA ILE A 67 -4.98 -28.04 39.52
C ILE A 67 -4.24 -27.60 40.79
N SER A 68 -2.93 -27.78 40.86
CA SER A 68 -2.13 -27.37 42.01
C SER A 68 -2.20 -25.85 42.23
N ARG A 69 -2.16 -25.07 41.14
CA ARG A 69 -2.37 -23.62 41.19
C ARG A 69 -3.78 -23.26 41.70
N ALA A 70 -4.82 -23.89 41.17
CA ALA A 70 -6.20 -23.65 41.59
C ALA A 70 -6.44 -24.00 43.08
N LYS A 71 -5.82 -25.08 43.59
CA LYS A 71 -5.82 -25.42 45.02
C LYS A 71 -5.15 -24.36 45.87
N LYS A 72 -3.98 -23.88 45.46
CA LYS A 72 -3.23 -22.83 46.18
C LYS A 72 -4.03 -21.52 46.26
N LEU A 73 -4.83 -21.22 45.23
CA LEU A 73 -5.74 -20.07 45.21
C LEU A 73 -7.04 -20.29 45.99
N GLU A 74 -7.24 -21.49 46.56
CA GLU A 74 -8.43 -21.92 47.30
C GLU A 74 -9.70 -21.90 46.44
N TYR A 75 -9.56 -22.11 45.12
CA TYR A 75 -10.71 -22.19 44.21
C TYR A 75 -11.29 -23.61 44.14
N ILE A 76 -10.48 -24.62 44.47
CA ILE A 76 -10.88 -26.03 44.47
C ILE A 76 -10.32 -26.74 45.69
N SER A 77 -11.00 -27.82 46.10
CA SER A 77 -10.51 -28.78 47.09
C SER A 77 -10.39 -30.18 46.49
N MET A 78 -9.74 -31.09 47.21
CA MET A 78 -9.63 -32.49 46.81
C MET A 78 -10.00 -33.40 47.98
N GLN A 79 -10.87 -34.38 47.72
CA GLN A 79 -11.29 -35.41 48.66
C GLN A 79 -11.32 -36.76 47.94
N ASN A 80 -10.63 -37.78 48.48
CA ASN A 80 -10.58 -39.13 47.91
C ASN A 80 -10.27 -39.17 46.39
N GLU A 81 -9.29 -38.38 45.94
CA GLU A 81 -8.90 -38.20 44.53
C GLU A 81 -9.91 -37.46 43.62
N TYR A 82 -11.04 -37.02 44.16
CA TYR A 82 -12.01 -36.19 43.45
C TYR A 82 -11.77 -34.71 43.74
N TYR A 83 -11.90 -33.88 42.70
CA TYR A 83 -11.76 -32.43 42.77
C TYR A 83 -13.14 -31.77 42.82
N ASN A 84 -13.30 -30.81 43.73
CA ASN A 84 -14.52 -30.04 43.92
C ASN A 84 -14.25 -28.54 43.76
N ILE A 85 -15.20 -27.81 43.20
CA ILE A 85 -15.15 -26.35 43.13
C ILE A 85 -15.67 -25.72 44.42
N GLU A 86 -14.88 -24.81 45.00
CA GLU A 86 -15.24 -24.06 46.20
C GLU A 86 -16.05 -22.81 45.86
N GLU A 87 -16.77 -22.24 46.83
CA GLU A 87 -17.58 -21.01 46.64
C GLU A 87 -16.74 -19.83 46.10
N LYS A 88 -15.48 -19.72 46.54
CA LYS A 88 -14.52 -18.73 46.03
C LYS A 88 -14.25 -18.94 44.53
N GLY A 89 -14.09 -20.20 44.11
CA GLY A 89 -13.92 -20.59 42.70
C GLY A 89 -15.18 -20.30 41.87
N LYS A 90 -16.37 -20.59 42.41
CA LYS A 90 -17.65 -20.29 41.75
C LYS A 90 -17.85 -18.79 41.50
N LYS A 91 -17.55 -17.94 42.48
CA LYS A 91 -17.62 -16.48 42.31
C LYS A 91 -16.61 -15.99 41.25
N PHE A 92 -15.38 -16.48 41.32
CA PHE A 92 -14.32 -16.12 40.38
C PHE A 92 -14.69 -16.49 38.93
N ILE A 93 -15.22 -17.70 38.69
CA ILE A 93 -15.56 -18.12 37.33
C ILE A 93 -16.74 -17.33 36.75
N LEU A 94 -17.74 -17.04 37.58
CA LEU A 94 -18.89 -16.22 37.18
C LEU A 94 -18.49 -14.80 36.78
N GLU A 95 -17.44 -14.24 37.38
CA GLU A 95 -16.88 -12.95 36.98
C GLU A 95 -16.03 -13.06 35.71
N LYS A 96 -15.17 -14.09 35.60
CA LYS A 96 -14.24 -14.23 34.48
C LYS A 96 -14.92 -14.53 33.14
N PHE A 97 -15.99 -15.32 33.14
CA PHE A 97 -16.70 -15.64 31.90
C PHE A 97 -17.83 -14.65 31.55
N LYS A 98 -17.95 -13.50 32.24
CA LYS A 98 -18.91 -12.44 31.85
C LYS A 98 -18.66 -11.93 30.42
N SER A 99 -17.40 -11.91 29.98
CA SER A 99 -17.01 -11.45 28.65
C SER A 99 -17.20 -12.50 27.55
N GLU A 100 -17.63 -13.73 27.87
CA GLU A 100 -17.81 -14.83 26.90
C GLU A 100 -18.81 -14.44 25.80
N ASP A 101 -19.96 -13.86 26.18
CA ASP A 101 -20.98 -13.40 25.22
C ASP A 101 -20.48 -12.27 24.32
N GLU A 102 -19.65 -11.37 24.86
CA GLU A 102 -19.05 -10.29 24.09
C GLU A 102 -18.06 -10.85 23.06
N MET A 103 -17.19 -11.78 23.48
CA MET A 103 -16.25 -12.45 22.57
C MET A 103 -16.97 -13.25 21.49
N ASN A 104 -18.09 -13.90 21.84
CA ASN A 104 -18.93 -14.60 20.87
C ASN A 104 -19.49 -13.63 19.81
N ARG A 105 -20.04 -12.48 20.22
CA ARG A 105 -20.53 -11.46 19.28
C ARG A 105 -19.42 -10.92 18.38
N LYS A 106 -18.26 -10.60 18.95
CA LYS A 106 -17.08 -10.13 18.21
C LYS A 106 -16.62 -11.14 17.17
N THR A 107 -16.55 -12.41 17.55
CA THR A 107 -16.11 -13.51 16.67
C THR A 107 -17.10 -13.76 15.53
N ASN A 108 -18.41 -13.76 15.80
CA ASN A 108 -19.41 -13.87 14.74
C ASN A 108 -19.35 -12.68 13.77
N SER A 109 -19.23 -11.46 14.28
CA SER A 109 -19.11 -10.26 13.44
C SER A 109 -17.87 -10.30 12.53
N LEU A 110 -16.76 -10.86 13.01
CA LEU A 110 -15.56 -11.09 12.20
C LEU A 110 -15.82 -12.09 11.08
N ILE A 111 -16.48 -13.21 11.37
CA ILE A 111 -16.82 -14.24 10.37
C ILE A 111 -17.72 -13.64 9.29
N ASP A 112 -18.75 -12.89 9.67
CA ASP A 112 -19.67 -12.25 8.73
C ASP A 112 -18.93 -11.26 7.81
N ASP A 113 -17.99 -10.48 8.35
CA ASP A 113 -17.19 -9.54 7.55
C ASP A 113 -16.26 -10.26 6.57
N ILE A 114 -15.65 -11.38 6.99
CA ILE A 114 -14.85 -12.24 6.10
C ILE A 114 -15.71 -12.79 4.95
N ILE A 115 -16.93 -13.28 5.24
CA ILE A 115 -17.86 -13.78 4.22
C ILE A 115 -18.19 -12.68 3.21
N ILE A 116 -18.52 -11.48 3.71
CA ILE A 116 -18.84 -10.32 2.85
C ILE A 116 -17.65 -9.96 1.96
N PHE A 117 -16.43 -9.94 2.51
CA PHE A 117 -15.22 -9.66 1.74
C PHE A 117 -14.99 -10.68 0.63
N ILE A 118 -15.03 -11.98 0.97
CA ILE A 118 -14.78 -13.06 0.01
C ILE A 118 -15.84 -13.07 -1.09
N ASN A 119 -17.11 -12.90 -0.73
CA ASN A 119 -18.20 -12.83 -1.69
C ASN A 119 -18.02 -11.65 -2.65
N LYS A 120 -17.74 -10.44 -2.14
CA LYS A 120 -17.58 -9.25 -2.97
C LYS A 120 -16.38 -9.33 -3.91
N LYS A 121 -15.27 -9.91 -3.46
CA LYS A 121 -14.02 -9.95 -4.22
C LYS A 121 -13.95 -11.12 -5.20
N TYR A 122 -14.50 -12.28 -4.82
CA TYR A 122 -14.33 -13.55 -5.54
C TYR A 122 -15.62 -14.15 -6.08
N CYS A 123 -16.79 -13.60 -5.74
CA CYS A 123 -18.10 -14.17 -6.05
C CYS A 123 -18.27 -15.60 -5.50
N ILE A 124 -17.59 -15.92 -4.38
CA ILE A 124 -17.67 -17.22 -3.70
C ILE A 124 -18.62 -17.11 -2.52
N ASN A 125 -19.58 -18.03 -2.44
CA ASN A 125 -20.55 -18.11 -1.36
C ASN A 125 -20.09 -19.09 -0.28
N PHE A 126 -19.24 -18.63 0.62
CA PHE A 126 -18.93 -19.39 1.84
C PHE A 126 -19.98 -19.17 2.92
N ASN A 127 -20.26 -20.23 3.67
CA ASN A 127 -21.04 -20.16 4.90
C ASN A 127 -20.11 -20.04 6.12
N ASN A 128 -20.70 -19.83 7.32
CA ASN A 128 -19.94 -19.66 8.56
C ASN A 128 -19.03 -20.86 8.87
N ASN A 129 -19.48 -22.10 8.61
CA ASN A 129 -18.65 -23.29 8.85
C ASN A 129 -17.45 -23.36 7.92
N ASP A 130 -17.56 -22.89 6.67
CA ASP A 130 -16.44 -22.85 5.73
C ASP A 130 -15.34 -21.92 6.25
N ILE A 131 -15.71 -20.70 6.68
CA ILE A 131 -14.75 -19.73 7.24
C ILE A 131 -14.13 -20.26 8.52
N LEU A 132 -14.92 -20.85 9.41
CA LEU A 132 -14.42 -21.48 10.64
C LEU A 132 -13.38 -22.56 10.33
N ASN A 133 -13.64 -23.43 9.36
CA ASN A 133 -12.70 -24.48 8.96
C ASN A 133 -11.39 -23.91 8.40
N ILE A 134 -11.48 -22.86 7.58
CA ILE A 134 -10.29 -22.22 7.00
C ILE A 134 -9.45 -21.55 8.10
N LEU A 135 -10.08 -20.79 9.01
CA LEU A 135 -9.40 -20.15 10.14
C LEU A 135 -8.74 -21.17 11.08
N GLN A 136 -9.45 -22.24 11.43
CA GLN A 136 -8.90 -23.30 12.28
C GLN A 136 -7.72 -24.02 11.60
N SER A 137 -7.84 -24.34 10.30
CA SER A 137 -6.71 -24.90 9.53
C SER A 137 -5.51 -23.97 9.55
N PHE A 138 -5.73 -22.68 9.31
CA PHE A 138 -4.69 -21.66 9.32
C PHE A 138 -3.99 -21.58 10.69
N PHE A 139 -4.75 -21.48 11.80
CA PHE A 139 -4.15 -21.41 13.14
C PHE A 139 -3.42 -22.70 13.52
N LYS A 140 -4.02 -23.87 13.25
CA LYS A 140 -3.41 -25.17 13.56
C LYS A 140 -2.08 -25.39 12.83
N LYS A 141 -2.01 -25.07 11.52
CA LYS A 141 -0.77 -25.17 10.72
C LYS A 141 0.34 -24.26 11.23
N ASN A 142 0.00 -23.15 11.86
CA ASN A 142 0.98 -22.20 12.42
C ASN A 142 1.40 -22.55 13.85
N SER A 143 0.55 -23.24 14.60
CA SER A 143 0.84 -23.71 15.97
C SER A 143 1.55 -25.07 16.03
N ILE A 144 1.44 -25.91 14.99
CA ILE A 144 1.92 -27.30 15.01
C ILE A 144 3.41 -27.43 15.37
N PHE A 145 4.26 -26.56 14.83
CA PHE A 145 5.70 -26.61 15.09
C PHE A 145 6.06 -26.28 16.54
N LEU A 146 5.31 -25.38 17.19
CA LEU A 146 5.48 -25.09 18.61
C LEU A 146 5.03 -26.29 19.44
N ILE A 147 3.89 -26.89 19.09
CA ILE A 147 3.35 -28.06 19.79
C ILE A 147 4.32 -29.25 19.68
N GLU A 148 4.84 -29.54 18.49
CA GLU A 148 5.81 -30.63 18.27
C GLU A 148 7.11 -30.41 19.07
N PHE A 149 7.54 -29.16 19.23
CA PHE A 149 8.70 -28.82 20.06
C PHE A 149 8.40 -28.95 21.57
N PHE A 150 7.19 -28.60 22.00
CA PHE A 150 6.78 -28.68 23.40
C PHE A 150 6.42 -30.09 23.86
N TYR A 151 5.93 -30.93 22.95
CA TYR A 151 5.42 -32.26 23.24
C TYR A 151 5.81 -33.26 22.14
N SER A 152 6.86 -34.02 22.38
CA SER A 152 7.36 -35.01 21.40
C SER A 152 6.62 -36.35 21.43
N ASN A 153 5.67 -36.56 22.35
CA ASN A 153 4.88 -37.79 22.41
C ASN A 153 3.63 -37.67 21.51
N SER A 154 3.59 -38.47 20.45
CA SER A 154 2.37 -38.90 19.76
C SER A 154 1.44 -37.82 19.21
N ILE A 155 1.86 -37.07 18.19
CA ILE A 155 0.91 -36.67 17.15
C ILE A 155 1.48 -37.02 15.78
N GLN A 156 0.87 -38.01 15.12
CA GLN A 156 1.04 -38.27 13.69
C GLN A 156 0.39 -37.14 12.88
N HIS A 157 0.87 -35.91 13.01
CA HIS A 157 0.57 -34.93 11.99
C HIS A 157 1.50 -35.22 10.82
N LYS A 158 0.98 -35.93 9.80
CA LYS A 158 1.41 -35.68 8.43
C LYS A 158 1.10 -34.20 8.19
N SER A 159 2.06 -33.35 8.54
CA SER A 159 1.93 -31.91 8.39
C SER A 159 1.92 -31.64 6.89
N ASP A 160 0.74 -31.57 6.30
CA ASP A 160 0.61 -30.95 4.99
C ASP A 160 0.79 -29.45 5.22
N THR A 161 2.04 -29.01 5.18
CA THR A 161 2.41 -27.59 5.30
C THR A 161 2.10 -26.82 4.03
N THR A 162 1.53 -27.48 3.02
CA THR A 162 1.11 -26.80 1.80
C THR A 162 -0.11 -25.94 2.08
N LEU A 163 -0.08 -24.73 1.54
CA LEU A 163 -1.20 -23.81 1.55
C LEU A 163 -2.39 -24.44 0.84
N ASN A 164 -3.52 -24.46 1.54
CA ASN A 164 -4.81 -24.66 0.88
C ASN A 164 -5.13 -23.37 0.12
N VAL A 165 -5.64 -23.49 -1.11
CA VAL A 165 -6.10 -22.36 -1.93
C VAL A 165 -7.05 -21.45 -1.12
N ASN A 166 -7.88 -22.04 -0.25
CA ASN A 166 -8.82 -21.28 0.58
C ASN A 166 -8.15 -20.44 1.69
N GLU A 167 -6.96 -20.83 2.18
CA GLU A 167 -6.24 -20.04 3.19
C GLU A 167 -5.77 -18.70 2.64
N ARG A 168 -5.53 -18.61 1.32
CA ARG A 168 -5.20 -17.36 0.63
C ARG A 168 -6.25 -16.28 0.85
N TYR A 169 -7.54 -16.64 0.87
CA TYR A 169 -8.61 -15.68 1.10
C TYR A 169 -8.52 -15.03 2.48
N ILE A 170 -8.13 -15.82 3.49
CA ILE A 170 -7.92 -15.31 4.85
C ILE A 170 -6.72 -14.36 4.89
N ILE A 171 -5.60 -14.73 4.27
CA ILE A 171 -4.41 -13.89 4.20
C ILE A 171 -4.71 -12.55 3.53
N GLU A 172 -5.44 -12.56 2.42
CA GLU A 172 -5.82 -11.30 1.76
C GLU A 172 -6.84 -10.50 2.55
N TYR A 173 -7.73 -11.17 3.30
CA TYR A 173 -8.60 -10.50 4.25
C TYR A 173 -7.80 -9.83 5.38
N PHE A 174 -6.72 -10.44 5.86
CA PHE A 174 -5.85 -9.83 6.86
C PHE A 174 -5.26 -8.50 6.37
N ASP A 175 -4.77 -8.46 5.12
CA ASP A 175 -4.25 -7.23 4.54
C ASP A 175 -5.35 -6.18 4.35
N TYR A 176 -6.54 -6.60 3.88
CA TYR A 176 -7.71 -5.73 3.80
C TYR A 176 -8.12 -5.15 5.16
N ALA A 177 -8.22 -5.99 6.20
CA ALA A 177 -8.60 -5.57 7.54
C ALA A 177 -7.55 -4.65 8.16
N LYS A 178 -6.27 -4.93 7.96
CA LYS A 178 -5.17 -4.09 8.45
C LYS A 178 -5.24 -2.66 7.92
N ASP A 179 -5.56 -2.50 6.64
CA ASP A 179 -5.57 -1.18 5.98
C ASP A 179 -6.91 -0.44 6.13
N ARG A 180 -8.03 -1.17 6.28
CA ARG A 180 -9.38 -0.59 6.19
C ARG A 180 -10.24 -0.80 7.44
N ASN A 181 -9.91 -1.74 8.31
CA ASN A 181 -10.72 -2.09 9.48
C ASN A 181 -9.88 -2.61 10.66
N GLU A 182 -9.26 -1.67 11.38
CA GLU A 182 -8.40 -1.96 12.54
C GLU A 182 -9.13 -2.81 13.61
N TYR A 183 -10.44 -2.63 13.76
CA TYR A 183 -11.24 -3.40 14.70
C TYR A 183 -11.21 -4.91 14.41
N PHE A 184 -11.50 -5.33 13.18
CA PHE A 184 -11.45 -6.76 12.82
C PHE A 184 -10.02 -7.29 12.77
N TYR A 185 -9.05 -6.47 12.37
CA TYR A 185 -7.64 -6.87 12.43
C TYR A 185 -7.21 -7.21 13.86
N ASN A 186 -7.60 -6.39 14.84
CA ASN A 186 -7.26 -6.63 16.25
C ASN A 186 -7.94 -7.90 16.80
N ILE A 187 -9.23 -8.13 16.51
CA ILE A 187 -9.92 -9.37 16.92
C ILE A 187 -9.21 -10.60 16.36
N LEU A 188 -8.85 -10.56 15.08
CA LEU A 188 -8.20 -11.67 14.41
C LEU A 188 -6.76 -11.88 14.94
N SER A 189 -6.05 -10.81 15.27
CA SER A 189 -4.75 -10.86 15.97
C SER A 189 -4.88 -11.46 17.37
N ASP A 190 -5.94 -11.14 18.11
CA ASP A 190 -6.16 -11.68 19.46
C ASP A 190 -6.49 -13.17 19.42
N ILE A 191 -7.32 -13.60 18.48
CA ILE A 191 -7.60 -15.03 18.24
C ILE A 191 -6.31 -15.76 17.85
N PHE A 192 -5.51 -15.20 16.93
CA PHE A 192 -4.23 -15.80 16.53
C PHE A 192 -3.28 -15.94 17.75
N ASN A 193 -3.11 -14.87 18.52
CA ASN A 193 -2.25 -14.85 19.70
C ASN A 193 -2.75 -15.80 20.80
N GLY A 194 -4.06 -15.88 21.02
CA GLY A 194 -4.67 -16.84 21.92
C GLY A 194 -4.43 -18.28 21.49
N SER A 195 -4.47 -18.56 20.19
CA SER A 195 -4.11 -19.87 19.64
C SER A 195 -2.65 -20.23 19.92
N LEU A 196 -1.73 -19.28 19.85
CA LEU A 196 -0.33 -19.50 20.21
C LEU A 196 -0.15 -19.73 21.72
N ILE A 197 -0.79 -18.93 22.57
CA ILE A 197 -0.72 -19.13 24.03
C ILE A 197 -1.27 -20.52 24.41
N SER A 198 -2.32 -20.97 23.73
CA SER A 198 -2.90 -22.30 23.97
C SER A 198 -1.90 -23.44 23.75
N THR A 199 -0.86 -23.24 22.92
CA THR A 199 0.18 -24.26 22.69
C THR A 199 0.97 -24.60 23.96
N LEU A 200 1.03 -23.69 24.94
CA LEU A 200 1.70 -23.92 26.21
C LEU A 200 1.05 -25.03 27.04
N LEU A 201 -0.22 -25.37 26.78
CA LEU A 201 -0.87 -26.53 27.41
C LEU A 201 -0.14 -27.85 27.11
N TYR A 202 0.51 -27.92 25.95
CA TYR A 202 1.29 -29.08 25.53
C TYR A 202 2.71 -29.08 26.11
N TYR A 203 3.14 -27.99 26.74
CA TYR A 203 4.47 -27.91 27.33
C TYR A 203 4.52 -28.66 28.66
N GLU A 204 5.42 -29.66 28.75
CA GLU A 204 5.52 -30.57 29.92
C GLU A 204 5.58 -29.83 31.27
N ASP A 205 6.15 -28.63 31.29
CA ASP A 205 6.13 -27.73 32.43
C ASP A 205 5.98 -26.28 31.95
N ILE A 206 4.76 -25.74 32.05
CA ILE A 206 4.43 -24.36 31.68
C ILE A 206 5.40 -23.36 32.32
N ASN A 207 5.90 -23.59 33.54
CA ASN A 207 6.81 -22.64 34.20
C ASN A 207 8.15 -22.48 33.48
N LYS A 208 8.59 -23.49 32.73
CA LYS A 208 9.85 -23.43 31.97
C LYS A 208 9.81 -22.37 30.88
N ILE A 209 8.63 -21.91 30.43
CA ILE A 209 8.56 -20.82 29.45
C ILE A 209 9.14 -19.52 30.01
N ASN A 210 9.18 -19.34 31.33
CA ASN A 210 9.79 -18.17 31.95
C ASN A 210 11.30 -18.35 32.22
N GLN A 211 11.88 -19.51 31.86
CA GLN A 211 13.31 -19.75 32.01
C GLN A 211 14.10 -18.78 31.12
N LYS A 212 15.15 -18.18 31.71
CA LYS A 212 16.09 -17.32 30.99
C LYS A 212 17.06 -18.16 30.17
N PHE A 213 17.41 -17.65 28.99
CA PHE A 213 18.50 -18.21 28.18
C PHE A 213 19.83 -18.06 28.92
N LYS A 214 20.70 -19.06 28.81
CA LYS A 214 22.04 -19.05 29.42
C LYS A 214 23.03 -18.20 28.61
N ASP A 215 23.64 -18.80 27.58
CA ASP A 215 24.60 -18.13 26.69
C ASP A 215 24.36 -18.60 25.25
N LEU A 216 23.17 -18.28 24.74
CA LEU A 216 22.76 -18.69 23.40
C LEU A 216 23.38 -17.75 22.35
N THR A 217 24.15 -18.34 21.43
CA THR A 217 24.62 -17.68 20.22
C THR A 217 23.72 -18.06 19.03
N ILE A 218 23.29 -17.08 18.25
CA ILE A 218 22.39 -17.30 17.11
C ILE A 218 23.17 -17.02 15.83
N TYR A 219 23.31 -18.05 15.00
CA TYR A 219 23.94 -17.97 13.69
C TYR A 219 22.87 -17.74 12.63
N LEU A 220 23.00 -16.65 11.88
CA LEU A 220 21.99 -16.20 10.93
C LEU A 220 22.26 -16.79 9.55
N ASP A 221 21.23 -17.33 8.92
CA ASP A 221 21.27 -17.84 7.55
C ASP A 221 21.36 -16.71 6.50
N THR A 222 21.83 -17.05 5.30
CA THR A 222 21.97 -16.17 4.13
C THR A 222 20.67 -15.44 3.82
N ASN A 223 19.55 -16.17 3.76
CA ASN A 223 18.24 -15.60 3.43
C ASN A 223 17.74 -14.63 4.50
N PHE A 224 17.96 -14.94 5.77
CA PHE A 224 17.58 -14.07 6.88
C PHE A 224 18.43 -12.78 6.89
N MET A 225 19.73 -12.90 6.65
CA MET A 225 20.62 -11.75 6.48
C MET A 225 20.21 -10.87 5.30
N PHE A 226 19.88 -11.46 4.16
CA PHE A 226 19.35 -10.70 3.01
C PHE A 226 18.04 -9.99 3.34
N SER A 227 17.14 -10.59 4.11
CA SER A 227 15.93 -9.90 4.59
C SER A 227 16.26 -8.69 5.45
N ILE A 228 17.14 -8.82 6.45
CA ILE A 228 17.53 -7.69 7.32
C ILE A 228 18.23 -6.57 6.53
N MET A 229 19.01 -6.94 5.52
CA MET A 229 19.73 -6.00 4.65
C MET A 229 18.85 -5.40 3.55
N GLY A 230 17.57 -5.80 3.48
CA GLY A 230 16.58 -5.25 2.55
C GLY A 230 16.70 -5.80 1.13
N PHE A 231 17.29 -6.98 0.92
CA PHE A 231 17.44 -7.64 -0.38
C PHE A 231 16.33 -8.65 -0.71
N ARG A 232 15.31 -8.75 0.14
CA ARG A 232 14.10 -9.53 -0.11
C ARG A 232 12.91 -8.58 -0.30
N TYR A 233 11.78 -9.14 -0.72
CA TYR A 233 10.54 -8.39 -0.81
C TYR A 233 10.09 -7.87 0.55
N GLN A 234 9.37 -6.75 0.55
CA GLN A 234 8.98 -6.03 1.75
C GLN A 234 8.27 -6.90 2.79
N PRO A 235 7.39 -7.85 2.42
CA PRO A 235 6.76 -8.69 3.42
C PRO A 235 7.73 -9.59 4.16
N PHE A 236 8.86 -10.00 3.59
CA PHE A 236 9.88 -10.76 4.33
C PHE A 236 10.82 -9.85 5.13
N VAL A 237 11.11 -8.66 4.61
CA VAL A 237 12.04 -7.70 5.23
C VAL A 237 11.52 -7.24 6.59
N LYS A 238 10.24 -6.83 6.67
CA LYS A 238 9.67 -6.24 7.89
C LYS A 238 9.67 -7.21 9.08
N PRO A 239 9.12 -8.44 9.00
CA PRO A 239 9.18 -9.41 10.09
C PRO A 239 10.61 -9.81 10.45
N ALA A 240 11.52 -9.95 9.48
CA ALA A 240 12.92 -10.26 9.77
C ALA A 240 13.60 -9.16 10.59
N ILE A 241 13.37 -7.88 10.25
CA ILE A 241 13.84 -6.73 11.04
C ILE A 241 13.22 -6.74 12.44
N GLU A 242 11.92 -7.03 12.55
CA GLU A 242 11.24 -7.10 13.85
C GLU A 242 11.79 -8.21 14.75
N LEU A 243 12.02 -9.42 14.20
CA LEU A 243 12.71 -10.50 14.91
C LEU A 243 14.13 -10.07 15.27
N PHE A 244 14.90 -9.52 14.35
CA PHE A 244 16.28 -9.08 14.61
C PHE A 244 16.36 -8.08 15.78
N ASN A 245 15.43 -7.13 15.83
CA ASN A 245 15.32 -6.18 16.95
C ASN A 245 14.93 -6.88 18.25
N LEU A 246 14.05 -7.89 18.19
CA LEU A 246 13.72 -8.73 19.34
C LEU A 246 14.96 -9.48 19.84
N LEU A 247 15.76 -10.07 18.94
CA LEU A 247 16.99 -10.77 19.31
C LEU A 247 17.99 -9.84 20.02
N LYS A 248 18.15 -8.61 19.51
CA LYS A 248 18.98 -7.57 20.15
C LYS A 248 18.45 -7.16 21.52
N LYS A 249 17.13 -7.02 21.67
CA LYS A 249 16.50 -6.70 22.96
C LYS A 249 16.76 -7.78 24.01
N TYR A 250 16.74 -9.06 23.61
CA TYR A 250 17.13 -10.19 24.45
C TYR A 250 18.66 -10.31 24.65
N LYS A 251 19.46 -9.44 24.02
CA LYS A 251 20.92 -9.39 24.11
C LYS A 251 21.61 -10.70 23.70
N PHE A 252 21.06 -11.40 22.72
CA PHE A 252 21.72 -12.57 22.15
C PHE A 252 23.01 -12.18 21.42
N LYS A 253 23.99 -13.10 21.41
CA LYS A 253 25.15 -12.99 20.53
C LYS A 253 24.72 -13.38 19.12
N LEU A 254 24.88 -12.48 18.17
CA LEU A 254 24.44 -12.66 16.79
C LEU A 254 25.67 -12.84 15.90
N LYS A 255 25.69 -13.94 15.14
CA LYS A 255 26.81 -14.29 14.29
C LYS A 255 26.37 -14.79 12.91
N ILE A 256 27.30 -14.84 11.98
CA ILE A 256 27.20 -15.65 10.76
C ILE A 256 28.47 -16.49 10.61
N PHE A 257 28.38 -17.60 9.90
CA PHE A 257 29.58 -18.34 9.52
C PHE A 257 30.25 -17.71 8.30
N GLN A 258 31.57 -17.88 8.18
CA GLN A 258 32.34 -17.46 7.00
C GLN A 258 31.76 -18.05 5.70
N PHE A 259 31.28 -19.29 5.71
CA PHE A 259 30.68 -19.89 4.51
C PHE A 259 29.32 -19.29 4.15
N THR A 260 28.55 -18.79 5.13
CA THR A 260 27.33 -18.01 4.90
C THR A 260 27.66 -16.66 4.26
N LEU A 261 28.71 -15.98 4.76
CA LEU A 261 29.22 -14.77 4.12
C LEU A 261 29.69 -15.01 2.67
N SER A 262 30.43 -16.09 2.43
CA SER A 262 30.84 -16.50 1.08
C SER A 262 29.64 -16.77 0.17
N GLU A 263 28.59 -17.39 0.69
CA GLU A 263 27.34 -17.61 -0.04
C GLU A 263 26.67 -16.29 -0.42
N MET A 264 26.54 -15.36 0.53
CA MET A 264 26.01 -14.01 0.27
C MET A 264 26.79 -13.29 -0.82
N LYS A 265 28.14 -13.32 -0.74
CA LYS A 265 29.03 -12.72 -1.76
C LYS A 265 28.81 -13.36 -3.12
N ARG A 266 28.71 -14.69 -3.21
CA ARG A 266 28.48 -15.39 -4.48
C ARG A 266 27.12 -15.04 -5.09
N TYR A 267 26.06 -14.96 -4.29
CA TYR A 267 24.75 -14.53 -4.76
C TYR A 267 24.84 -13.15 -5.40
N LEU A 268 25.41 -12.17 -4.72
CA LEU A 268 25.56 -10.82 -5.29
C LEU A 268 26.49 -10.79 -6.52
N PHE A 269 27.53 -11.62 -6.55
CA PHE A 269 28.48 -11.70 -7.66
C PHE A 269 27.84 -12.25 -8.94
N ASN A 270 26.93 -13.23 -8.79
CA ASN A 270 26.22 -13.88 -9.90
C ASN A 270 24.95 -13.11 -10.31
N TYR A 271 24.82 -11.83 -9.96
CA TYR A 271 23.68 -11.03 -10.34
C TYR A 271 23.71 -10.70 -11.84
N ASP A 272 22.66 -11.09 -12.56
CA ASP A 272 22.43 -10.72 -13.96
C ASP A 272 21.12 -9.92 -14.08
N PRO A 273 21.20 -8.59 -14.31
CA PRO A 273 20.03 -7.74 -14.43
C PRO A 273 19.20 -7.97 -15.71
N SER A 274 19.69 -8.75 -16.68
CA SER A 274 18.98 -9.04 -17.94
C SER A 274 18.01 -10.22 -17.83
N SER A 275 18.20 -11.08 -16.82
CA SER A 275 17.37 -12.26 -16.59
C SER A 275 16.04 -11.99 -15.85
N TYR A 276 15.80 -10.72 -15.46
CA TYR A 276 14.64 -10.32 -14.66
C TYR A 276 14.01 -9.04 -15.19
N ILE A 277 12.68 -8.98 -15.13
CA ILE A 277 11.88 -7.82 -15.50
C ILE A 277 11.39 -7.14 -14.22
N GLY A 278 11.66 -5.85 -14.07
CA GLY A 278 11.46 -5.13 -12.80
C GLY A 278 10.01 -5.01 -12.33
N SER A 279 9.02 -5.17 -13.23
CA SER A 279 7.60 -5.19 -12.87
C SER A 279 7.17 -6.53 -12.25
N ILE A 280 7.80 -7.63 -12.65
CA ILE A 280 7.37 -8.98 -12.30
C ILE A 280 7.95 -9.43 -10.96
N LYS A 281 7.08 -9.87 -10.04
CA LYS A 281 7.49 -10.31 -8.70
C LYS A 281 7.92 -11.78 -8.66
N VAL A 282 9.22 -12.03 -8.80
CA VAL A 282 9.83 -13.37 -8.68
C VAL A 282 10.47 -13.54 -7.30
N ASP A 283 10.28 -14.69 -6.61
CA ASP A 283 10.96 -15.03 -5.35
C ASP A 283 12.45 -15.28 -5.58
N ASP A 284 13.16 -14.19 -5.84
CA ASP A 284 14.57 -14.13 -6.10
C ASP A 284 15.11 -12.76 -5.67
N ILE A 285 16.24 -12.79 -4.96
CA ILE A 285 16.99 -11.60 -4.60
C ILE A 285 17.33 -10.73 -5.83
N TYR A 286 17.60 -11.33 -6.99
CA TYR A 286 17.99 -10.60 -8.20
C TYR A 286 16.87 -9.72 -8.73
N CYS A 287 15.62 -10.16 -8.54
CA CYS A 287 14.46 -9.37 -8.92
C CYS A 287 14.34 -8.10 -8.06
N VAL A 288 14.62 -8.22 -6.75
CA VAL A 288 14.64 -7.08 -5.81
C VAL A 288 15.80 -6.12 -6.11
N LEU A 289 16.96 -6.64 -6.48
CA LEU A 289 18.08 -5.81 -6.93
C LEU A 289 17.72 -5.04 -8.20
N LYS A 290 17.07 -5.71 -9.17
CA LYS A 290 16.63 -5.09 -10.42
C LYS A 290 15.60 -4.00 -10.20
N SER A 291 14.60 -4.22 -9.34
CA SER A 291 13.58 -3.21 -9.02
C SER A 291 14.17 -1.99 -8.30
N LYS A 292 15.32 -2.14 -7.65
CA LYS A 292 16.12 -1.04 -7.06
C LYS A 292 17.10 -0.39 -8.04
N ASN A 293 17.06 -0.75 -9.33
CA ASN A 293 17.97 -0.30 -10.37
C ASN A 293 19.46 -0.59 -10.06
N TRP A 294 19.77 -1.71 -9.40
CA TRP A 294 21.15 -2.09 -9.15
C TRP A 294 21.86 -2.50 -10.44
N THR A 295 23.10 -2.05 -10.58
CA THR A 295 24.04 -2.47 -11.61
C THR A 295 24.96 -3.59 -11.08
N ILE A 296 25.75 -4.18 -11.99
CA ILE A 296 26.77 -5.16 -11.60
C ILE A 296 27.85 -4.47 -10.75
N GLU A 297 28.20 -3.24 -11.10
CA GLU A 297 29.14 -2.40 -10.37
C GLU A 297 28.65 -2.10 -8.95
N ASP A 298 27.35 -1.86 -8.75
CA ASP A 298 26.75 -1.69 -7.42
C ASP A 298 26.92 -2.96 -6.57
N CYS A 299 26.69 -4.14 -7.16
CA CYS A 299 26.92 -5.42 -6.50
C CYS A 299 28.38 -5.57 -6.06
N TYR A 300 29.35 -5.29 -6.93
CA TYR A 300 30.77 -5.36 -6.59
C TYR A 300 31.18 -4.37 -5.49
N ASN A 301 30.69 -3.13 -5.59
CA ASN A 301 30.91 -2.11 -4.56
C ASN A 301 30.29 -2.54 -3.21
N TYR A 302 29.15 -3.22 -3.24
CA TYR A 302 28.51 -3.73 -2.04
C TYR A 302 29.29 -4.91 -1.45
N ILE A 303 29.70 -5.88 -2.27
CA ILE A 303 30.51 -7.04 -1.88
C ILE A 303 31.80 -6.58 -1.20
N ALA A 304 32.47 -5.55 -1.72
CA ALA A 304 33.70 -5.02 -1.12
C ALA A 304 33.50 -4.45 0.30
N LYS A 305 32.26 -4.11 0.68
CA LYS A 305 31.91 -3.49 1.97
C LYS A 305 31.03 -4.38 2.85
N ILE A 306 30.68 -5.59 2.39
CA ILE A 306 29.64 -6.40 3.01
C ILE A 306 30.01 -6.85 4.43
N ASP A 307 31.28 -7.21 4.66
CA ASP A 307 31.82 -7.59 5.96
C ASP A 307 31.60 -6.47 6.98
N LYS A 308 31.98 -5.23 6.61
CA LYS A 308 31.77 -4.04 7.44
C LYS A 308 30.29 -3.77 7.70
N LYS A 309 29.43 -3.89 6.67
CA LYS A 309 27.98 -3.69 6.82
C LYS A 309 27.37 -4.70 7.80
N ILE A 310 27.85 -5.94 7.81
CA ILE A 310 27.40 -6.98 8.75
C ILE A 310 27.86 -6.65 10.16
N THR A 311 29.12 -6.23 10.35
CA THR A 311 29.62 -5.82 11.67
C THR A 311 28.92 -4.56 12.20
N ASP A 312 28.61 -3.60 11.32
CA ASP A 312 27.88 -2.37 11.67
C ASP A 312 26.44 -2.68 12.15
N LEU A 313 25.86 -3.81 11.72
CA LEU A 313 24.57 -4.31 12.25
C LEU A 313 24.70 -4.94 13.64
N GLY A 314 25.92 -5.13 14.17
CA GLY A 314 26.18 -5.83 15.42
C GLY A 314 26.17 -7.35 15.29
N VAL A 315 26.52 -7.87 14.11
CA VAL A 315 26.65 -9.30 13.83
C VAL A 315 28.12 -9.65 13.61
N GLU A 316 28.63 -10.65 14.33
CA GLU A 316 30.03 -11.09 14.20
C GLU A 316 30.18 -12.16 13.11
N ILE A 317 31.35 -12.21 12.47
CA ILE A 317 31.69 -13.26 11.51
C ILE A 317 32.53 -14.32 12.21
N GLU A 318 32.06 -15.55 12.22
CA GLU A 318 32.76 -16.69 12.81
C GLU A 318 33.46 -17.53 11.74
N TYR A 319 34.77 -17.67 11.92
CA TYR A 319 35.62 -18.51 11.09
C TYR A 319 35.68 -19.90 11.69
N ILE A 320 35.15 -20.87 10.95
CA ILE A 320 35.19 -22.27 11.32
C ILE A 320 35.64 -23.09 10.12
N GLU A 321 36.67 -23.91 10.33
CA GLU A 321 37.10 -24.88 9.33
C GLU A 321 36.20 -26.11 9.43
N LEU A 322 35.36 -26.27 8.41
CA LEU A 322 34.47 -27.41 8.21
C LEU A 322 34.48 -27.78 6.75
N ASP A 323 34.59 -29.08 6.52
CA ASP A 323 34.46 -29.68 5.20
C ASP A 323 33.36 -30.74 5.28
N PRO A 324 32.11 -30.38 4.92
CA PRO A 324 30.98 -31.29 4.90
C PRO A 324 31.22 -32.63 4.23
N GLN A 325 32.05 -32.68 3.19
CA GLN A 325 32.33 -33.93 2.47
C GLN A 325 33.08 -34.95 3.34
N LYS A 326 33.71 -34.50 4.42
CA LYS A 326 34.39 -35.35 5.41
C LYS A 326 33.48 -35.78 6.56
N ILE A 327 32.21 -35.38 6.55
CA ILE A 327 31.23 -35.82 7.54
C ILE A 327 30.89 -37.28 7.29
N GLU A 328 30.80 -38.05 8.37
CA GLU A 328 30.33 -39.42 8.31
C GLU A 328 28.91 -39.49 7.71
N ASN A 329 28.69 -40.39 6.75
CA ASN A 329 27.42 -40.54 6.04
C ASN A 329 26.98 -39.30 5.23
N TYR A 330 27.90 -38.41 4.83
CA TYR A 330 27.59 -37.22 4.02
C TYR A 330 26.69 -37.53 2.82
N GLU A 331 27.01 -38.55 2.01
CA GLU A 331 26.22 -38.93 0.82
C GLU A 331 24.76 -39.26 1.15
N LYS A 332 24.51 -39.93 2.28
CA LYS A 332 23.16 -40.27 2.73
C LYS A 332 22.42 -39.02 3.19
N ILE A 333 23.09 -38.17 3.98
CA ILE A 333 22.55 -36.91 4.49
C ILE A 333 22.21 -35.98 3.32
N HIS A 334 23.12 -35.86 2.34
CA HIS A 334 22.97 -35.04 1.15
C HIS A 334 21.75 -35.48 0.35
N LYS A 335 21.64 -36.76 -0.02
CA LYS A 335 20.48 -37.28 -0.76
C LYS A 335 19.17 -37.12 0.00
N ALA A 336 19.19 -37.31 1.31
CA ALA A 336 18.01 -37.10 2.14
C ALA A 336 17.58 -35.62 2.15
N LEU A 337 18.50 -34.69 2.40
CA LEU A 337 18.19 -33.25 2.37
C LEU A 337 17.75 -32.77 0.97
N GLU A 338 18.38 -33.30 -0.08
CA GLU A 338 17.99 -33.06 -1.46
C GLU A 338 16.52 -33.43 -1.72
N SER A 339 16.06 -34.58 -1.23
CA SER A 339 14.66 -35.01 -1.36
C SER A 339 13.66 -34.10 -0.62
N TYR A 340 14.11 -33.42 0.44
CA TYR A 340 13.31 -32.42 1.14
C TYR A 340 13.24 -31.10 0.38
N LYS A 341 14.33 -30.71 -0.30
CA LYS A 341 14.44 -29.41 -0.99
C LYS A 341 13.92 -29.41 -2.41
N PHE A 342 14.11 -30.50 -3.14
CA PHE A 342 13.86 -30.61 -4.56
C PHE A 342 12.96 -31.83 -4.85
N ASN A 343 12.06 -31.69 -5.83
CA ASN A 343 11.45 -32.86 -6.44
C ASN A 343 12.55 -33.58 -7.24
N ILE A 344 12.53 -34.91 -7.21
CA ILE A 344 13.59 -35.82 -7.69
C ILE A 344 13.95 -35.64 -9.19
N ASN A 345 13.19 -34.84 -9.95
CA ASN A 345 13.31 -34.67 -11.40
C ASN A 345 14.06 -33.38 -11.85
N ILE A 346 14.97 -32.82 -11.07
CA ILE A 346 15.77 -31.65 -11.49
C ILE A 346 17.18 -32.12 -11.87
N GLU A 347 17.60 -31.86 -13.10
CA GLU A 347 18.88 -32.32 -13.68
C GLU A 347 20.13 -31.67 -13.06
N GLU A 348 20.00 -30.59 -12.29
CA GLU A 348 21.12 -30.00 -11.57
C GLU A 348 20.80 -29.67 -10.11
N PRO A 349 21.36 -30.41 -9.15
CA PRO A 349 21.37 -30.01 -7.76
C PRO A 349 22.17 -28.71 -7.61
N LYS A 350 21.62 -27.72 -6.91
CA LYS A 350 22.42 -26.61 -6.36
C LYS A 350 23.26 -27.17 -5.20
N THR A 351 24.27 -27.98 -5.52
CA THR A 351 25.16 -28.69 -4.59
C THR A 351 25.71 -27.77 -3.51
N PHE A 352 25.98 -26.51 -3.84
CA PHE A 352 26.47 -25.57 -2.84
C PHE A 352 25.45 -25.22 -1.74
N SER A 353 24.16 -25.04 -2.06
CA SER A 353 23.17 -24.69 -1.02
C SER A 353 22.97 -25.85 -0.06
N ILE A 354 22.98 -27.09 -0.57
CA ILE A 354 22.93 -28.29 0.28
C ILE A 354 24.20 -28.37 1.15
N TYR A 355 25.38 -28.13 0.55
CA TYR A 355 26.65 -28.10 1.29
C TYR A 355 26.64 -27.06 2.42
N HIS A 356 26.17 -25.83 2.14
CA HIS A 356 26.04 -24.77 3.14
C HIS A 356 25.19 -25.21 4.33
N ASP A 357 24.04 -25.82 4.06
CA ASP A 357 23.11 -26.21 5.11
C ASP A 357 23.63 -27.35 5.99
N ILE A 358 24.28 -28.33 5.36
CA ILE A 358 24.96 -29.42 6.08
C ILE A 358 26.12 -28.83 6.92
N ALA A 359 26.90 -27.90 6.36
CA ALA A 359 27.97 -27.21 7.08
C ALA A 359 27.43 -26.46 8.30
N ALA A 360 26.30 -25.77 8.17
CA ALA A 360 25.66 -25.06 9.25
C ALA A 360 25.22 -25.99 10.39
N ILE A 361 24.56 -27.12 10.06
CA ILE A 361 24.17 -28.12 11.07
C ILE A 361 25.39 -28.62 11.84
N GLU A 362 26.44 -29.03 11.14
CA GLU A 362 27.65 -29.57 11.77
C GLU A 362 28.44 -28.51 12.54
N ALA A 363 28.45 -27.26 12.08
CA ALA A 363 29.06 -26.17 12.83
C ALA A 363 28.39 -25.98 14.19
N ILE A 364 27.06 -25.97 14.21
CA ILE A 364 26.31 -25.88 15.47
C ILE A 364 26.58 -27.09 16.36
N ARG A 365 26.63 -28.31 15.82
CA ARG A 365 26.99 -29.52 16.59
C ARG A 365 28.36 -29.40 17.24
N LYS A 366 29.37 -28.97 16.47
CA LYS A 366 30.74 -28.77 16.94
C LYS A 366 30.82 -27.73 18.05
N ILE A 367 30.07 -26.63 17.94
CA ILE A 367 29.99 -25.58 18.98
C ILE A 367 29.27 -26.09 20.24
N ARG A 368 28.16 -26.81 20.07
CA ARG A 368 27.39 -27.35 21.20
C ARG A 368 28.16 -28.42 21.98
N LYS A 369 28.95 -29.25 21.27
CA LYS A 369 29.65 -30.47 21.75
C LYS A 369 28.73 -31.61 22.21
N THR A 370 27.56 -31.28 22.75
CA THR A 370 26.55 -32.23 23.22
C THR A 370 25.16 -31.78 22.78
N SER A 371 24.23 -32.73 22.64
CA SER A 371 22.82 -32.38 22.45
C SER A 371 22.27 -31.64 23.67
N CYS A 372 21.20 -30.87 23.48
CA CYS A 372 20.52 -30.15 24.55
C CYS A 372 19.02 -30.46 24.52
N GLY A 373 18.37 -30.51 25.69
CA GLY A 373 16.95 -30.84 25.78
C GLY A 373 16.00 -29.66 25.50
N ASN A 374 16.48 -28.42 25.55
CA ASN A 374 15.67 -27.23 25.29
C ASN A 374 16.52 -26.07 24.74
N LEU A 375 15.83 -25.01 24.31
CA LEU A 375 16.46 -23.86 23.67
C LEU A 375 17.24 -23.00 24.69
N GLU A 376 16.76 -22.86 25.93
CA GLU A 376 17.36 -22.05 26.97
C GLU A 376 18.74 -22.54 27.41
N ASN A 377 18.98 -23.85 27.32
CA ASN A 377 20.25 -24.49 27.62
C ASN A 377 21.15 -24.66 26.39
N SER A 378 20.67 -24.32 25.20
CA SER A 378 21.47 -24.43 23.99
C SER A 378 22.56 -23.36 23.96
N LYS A 379 23.76 -23.74 23.51
CA LYS A 379 24.89 -22.81 23.32
C LYS A 379 24.82 -22.08 21.97
N ALA A 380 24.26 -22.73 20.96
CA ALA A 380 24.25 -22.22 19.60
C ALA A 380 23.03 -22.74 18.83
N ILE A 381 22.43 -21.92 17.98
CA ILE A 381 21.43 -22.35 16.99
C ILE A 381 21.74 -21.74 15.63
N PHE A 382 21.30 -22.39 14.57
CA PHE A 382 21.24 -21.83 13.23
C PHE A 382 19.82 -21.36 12.94
N LEU A 383 19.65 -20.07 12.64
CA LEU A 383 18.37 -19.40 12.38
C LEU A 383 18.16 -19.27 10.87
N THR A 384 17.13 -19.92 10.34
CA THR A 384 16.80 -19.92 8.90
C THR A 384 15.34 -19.59 8.64
N SER A 385 15.02 -19.16 7.43
CA SER A 385 13.64 -19.10 6.93
C SER A 385 13.22 -20.39 6.20
N ASP A 386 14.14 -21.36 6.03
CA ASP A 386 13.88 -22.62 5.33
C ASP A 386 13.23 -23.67 6.26
N MET A 387 11.91 -23.80 6.14
CA MET A 387 11.13 -24.81 6.88
C MET A 387 11.51 -26.25 6.51
N ARG A 388 11.94 -26.50 5.26
CA ARG A 388 12.32 -27.84 4.80
C ARG A 388 13.63 -28.26 5.47
N LEU A 389 14.58 -27.35 5.60
CA LEU A 389 15.83 -27.59 6.33
C LEU A 389 15.58 -27.85 7.82
N SER A 390 14.76 -27.03 8.48
CA SER A 390 14.44 -27.24 9.90
C SER A 390 13.70 -28.57 10.13
N LYS A 391 12.77 -28.93 9.24
CA LYS A 391 12.06 -30.22 9.31
C LYS A 391 12.99 -31.41 9.08
N PHE A 392 13.87 -31.32 8.07
CA PHE A 392 14.91 -32.31 7.82
C PHE A 392 15.79 -32.51 9.06
N ASN A 393 16.30 -31.42 9.63
CA ASN A 393 17.11 -31.49 10.84
C ASN A 393 16.31 -32.11 11.99
N TYR A 394 15.05 -31.72 12.21
CA TYR A 394 14.25 -32.26 13.31
C TYR A 394 13.97 -33.77 13.17
N ILE A 395 13.62 -34.23 11.96
CA ILE A 395 13.18 -35.61 11.71
C ILE A 395 14.37 -36.52 11.40
N GLU A 396 15.10 -36.24 10.32
CA GLU A 396 16.13 -37.16 9.78
C GLU A 396 17.39 -37.22 10.65
N MET A 397 17.63 -36.20 11.48
CA MET A 397 18.74 -36.19 12.42
C MET A 397 18.36 -36.70 13.83
N GLY A 398 17.17 -37.28 13.99
CA GLY A 398 16.76 -37.97 15.21
C GLY A 398 16.34 -37.07 16.38
N HIS A 399 16.25 -35.74 16.22
CA HIS A 399 15.81 -34.85 17.30
C HIS A 399 14.39 -35.16 17.78
N LYS A 400 13.52 -35.56 16.85
CA LYS A 400 12.16 -36.05 17.15
C LYS A 400 12.17 -37.28 18.07
N ASP A 401 13.04 -38.24 17.79
CA ASP A 401 13.07 -39.52 18.50
C ASP A 401 13.74 -39.39 19.88
N TYR A 402 14.85 -38.64 19.93
CA TYR A 402 15.61 -38.41 21.17
C TYR A 402 15.08 -37.24 22.02
N LYS A 403 14.04 -36.53 21.55
CA LYS A 403 13.45 -35.36 22.23
C LYS A 403 14.49 -34.29 22.57
N THR A 404 15.31 -33.94 21.60
CA THR A 404 16.36 -32.95 21.75
C THR A 404 16.07 -31.69 20.94
N CYS A 405 16.61 -30.56 21.37
CA CYS A 405 16.50 -29.29 20.67
C CYS A 405 17.33 -29.35 19.37
N PRO A 406 16.71 -29.12 18.19
CA PRO A 406 17.42 -29.17 16.91
C PRO A 406 18.49 -28.10 16.78
N GLU A 407 19.47 -28.33 15.91
CA GLU A 407 20.46 -27.30 15.56
C GLU A 407 19.83 -26.15 14.79
N VAL A 408 18.87 -26.46 13.91
CA VAL A 408 18.22 -25.53 13.00
C VAL A 408 16.85 -25.11 13.52
N ILE A 409 16.68 -23.81 13.72
CA ILE A 409 15.45 -23.18 14.20
C ILE A 409 14.95 -22.20 13.13
N THR A 410 13.64 -22.21 12.88
CA THR A 410 13.06 -21.24 11.94
C THR A 410 12.83 -19.87 12.59
N ASP A 411 12.94 -18.81 11.80
CA ASP A 411 12.59 -17.44 12.19
C ASP A 411 11.17 -17.34 12.76
N ARG A 412 10.19 -18.01 12.14
CA ARG A 412 8.80 -18.08 12.64
C ARG A 412 8.72 -18.74 14.00
N PHE A 413 9.35 -19.90 14.17
CA PHE A 413 9.37 -20.59 15.46
C PHE A 413 9.99 -19.70 16.53
N LEU A 414 11.17 -19.12 16.26
CA LEU A 414 11.87 -18.31 17.24
C LEU A 414 11.10 -17.02 17.57
N THR A 415 10.46 -16.39 16.58
CA THR A 415 9.58 -15.24 16.80
C THR A 415 8.45 -15.59 17.76
N ASN A 416 7.70 -16.65 17.46
CA ASN A 416 6.56 -17.04 18.29
C ASN A 416 7.01 -17.49 19.68
N TYR A 417 8.12 -18.22 19.77
CA TYR A 417 8.67 -18.68 21.04
C TYR A 417 9.17 -17.52 21.93
N LEU A 418 9.89 -16.55 21.37
CA LEU A 418 10.33 -15.36 22.10
C LEU A 418 9.17 -14.42 22.46
N TRP A 419 8.14 -14.37 21.61
CA TRP A 419 6.90 -13.68 21.92
C TRP A 419 6.16 -14.38 23.07
N LEU A 420 6.11 -15.72 23.12
CA LEU A 420 5.57 -16.48 24.26
C LEU A 420 6.41 -16.34 25.55
N LYS A 421 7.60 -15.75 25.50
CA LYS A 421 8.33 -15.35 26.72
C LYS A 421 8.00 -13.91 27.15
N ASN A 422 7.50 -13.09 26.23
CA ASN A 422 7.09 -11.71 26.49
C ASN A 422 6.00 -11.22 25.51
N PRO A 423 4.73 -11.65 25.68
CA PRO A 423 3.64 -11.31 24.76
C PRO A 423 3.29 -9.83 24.67
N ASP A 424 3.69 -9.04 25.66
CA ASP A 424 3.49 -7.58 25.66
C ASP A 424 4.29 -6.91 24.53
N PHE A 425 5.28 -7.61 23.96
CA PHE A 425 6.03 -7.11 22.82
C PHE A 425 5.21 -7.22 21.52
N LYS A 426 4.57 -6.10 21.15
CA LYS A 426 3.91 -5.88 19.85
C LYS A 426 2.99 -7.04 19.45
N ASN A 427 1.72 -6.98 19.87
CA ASN A 427 0.70 -8.01 19.63
C ASN A 427 0.62 -8.52 18.18
N SER A 428 0.89 -7.69 17.17
CA SER A 428 0.81 -8.10 15.76
C SER A 428 2.05 -8.85 15.24
N LEU A 429 3.12 -8.96 16.03
CA LEU A 429 4.39 -9.56 15.57
C LEU A 429 4.25 -11.03 15.12
N PRO A 430 3.70 -11.96 15.93
CA PRO A 430 3.58 -13.36 15.53
C PRO A 430 2.73 -13.54 14.27
N LEU A 431 1.64 -12.76 14.20
CA LEU A 431 0.75 -12.76 13.06
C LEU A 431 1.44 -12.20 11.81
N ASN A 432 2.13 -11.06 11.89
CA ASN A 432 2.85 -10.48 10.76
C ASN A 432 3.95 -11.40 10.23
N ALA A 433 4.69 -12.08 11.12
CA ALA A 433 5.69 -13.09 10.74
C ALA A 433 5.08 -14.32 10.05
N THR A 434 3.82 -14.63 10.38
CA THR A 434 3.07 -15.68 9.70
C THR A 434 2.57 -15.20 8.34
N LEU A 435 1.93 -14.02 8.29
CA LEU A 435 1.37 -13.45 7.06
C LEU A 435 2.43 -13.17 6.01
N SER A 436 3.66 -12.82 6.37
CA SER A 436 4.74 -12.57 5.41
C SER A 436 5.08 -13.73 4.50
N LEU A 437 4.86 -14.97 4.97
CA LEU A 437 5.05 -16.16 4.15
C LEU A 437 4.03 -16.27 3.02
N TYR A 438 2.96 -15.46 3.10
CA TYR A 438 1.74 -15.64 2.34
C TYR A 438 1.27 -14.37 1.61
N SER A 439 1.71 -13.20 2.05
CA SER A 439 1.19 -11.88 1.66
C SER A 439 1.62 -11.42 0.27
N GLU A 440 2.65 -12.02 -0.31
CA GLU A 440 3.00 -11.79 -1.72
C GLU A 440 3.02 -13.12 -2.46
N ILE A 441 2.14 -13.22 -3.47
CA ILE A 441 2.24 -14.26 -4.48
C ILE A 441 3.48 -13.93 -5.27
N LEU A 442 4.56 -14.62 -4.94
CA LEU A 442 5.80 -14.53 -5.68
C LEU A 442 5.92 -15.73 -6.60
N ILE A 443 6.39 -15.48 -7.80
CA ILE A 443 6.67 -16.55 -8.76
C ILE A 443 7.90 -17.30 -8.28
N ASP A 444 7.80 -18.62 -8.11
CA ASP A 444 8.97 -19.46 -7.80
C ASP A 444 10.03 -19.29 -8.90
N ARG A 445 11.30 -19.08 -8.50
CA ARG A 445 12.41 -18.87 -9.45
C ARG A 445 12.49 -19.96 -10.53
N ARG A 446 12.16 -21.20 -10.23
CA ARG A 446 12.18 -22.32 -11.20
C ARG A 446 11.06 -22.18 -12.22
N ILE A 447 9.88 -21.75 -11.79
CA ILE A 447 8.75 -21.43 -12.66
C ILE A 447 9.13 -20.28 -13.59
N TRP A 448 9.70 -19.21 -13.03
CA TRP A 448 10.18 -18.05 -13.80
C TRP A 448 11.24 -18.43 -14.83
N ASN A 449 12.27 -19.18 -14.42
CA ASN A 449 13.34 -19.60 -15.32
C ASN A 449 12.80 -20.49 -16.45
N ARG A 450 11.86 -21.41 -16.14
CA ARG A 450 11.23 -22.25 -17.16
C ARG A 450 10.42 -21.40 -18.15
N PHE A 451 9.63 -20.45 -17.65
CA PHE A 451 8.88 -19.49 -18.47
C PHE A 451 9.79 -18.69 -19.40
N VAL A 452 10.84 -18.06 -18.86
CA VAL A 452 11.82 -17.28 -19.63
C VAL A 452 12.53 -18.15 -20.67
N ASN A 453 12.94 -19.38 -20.31
CA ASN A 453 13.63 -20.27 -21.24
C ASN A 453 12.71 -20.72 -22.39
N ASN A 454 11.47 -21.10 -22.10
CA ASN A 454 10.52 -21.45 -23.14
C ASN A 454 10.20 -20.25 -24.03
N LEU A 455 10.04 -19.05 -23.47
CA LEU A 455 9.88 -17.82 -24.25
C LEU A 455 11.07 -17.56 -25.19
N LYS A 456 12.31 -17.72 -24.69
CA LYS A 456 13.52 -17.60 -25.51
C LYS A 456 13.52 -18.63 -26.64
N ASN A 457 13.20 -19.88 -26.35
CA ASN A 457 13.14 -20.94 -27.36
C ASN A 457 12.07 -20.64 -28.43
N LEU A 458 10.86 -20.25 -28.03
CA LEU A 458 9.77 -19.90 -28.95
C LEU A 458 10.11 -18.69 -29.82
N ARG A 459 10.82 -17.71 -29.26
CA ARG A 459 11.34 -16.55 -29.99
C ARG A 459 12.43 -16.95 -31.00
N GLU A 460 13.36 -17.81 -30.60
CA GLU A 460 14.44 -18.32 -31.48
C GLU A 460 13.89 -19.13 -32.67
N VAL A 461 12.82 -19.91 -32.45
CA VAL A 461 12.14 -20.67 -33.50
C VAL A 461 11.17 -19.79 -34.32
N GLY A 462 10.88 -18.57 -33.87
CA GLY A 462 10.05 -17.58 -34.58
C GLY A 462 8.54 -17.77 -34.39
N GLU A 463 8.11 -18.58 -33.42
CA GLU A 463 6.68 -18.77 -33.09
C GLU A 463 6.09 -17.60 -32.28
N VAL A 464 6.95 -16.83 -31.59
CA VAL A 464 6.58 -15.70 -30.75
C VAL A 464 7.41 -14.47 -31.12
N THR A 465 6.78 -13.32 -31.27
CA THR A 465 7.44 -12.04 -31.60
C THR A 465 7.77 -11.21 -30.35
N ASP A 466 8.65 -10.20 -30.49
CA ASP A 466 8.95 -9.27 -29.40
C ASP A 466 7.71 -8.48 -28.93
N GLU A 467 6.79 -8.18 -29.85
CA GLU A 467 5.51 -7.56 -29.52
C GLU A 467 4.61 -8.50 -28.70
N ASP A 468 4.58 -9.79 -29.04
CA ASP A 468 3.83 -10.79 -28.28
C ASP A 468 4.36 -10.92 -26.85
N ILE A 469 5.69 -10.96 -26.69
CA ILE A 469 6.34 -11.01 -25.38
C ILE A 469 6.03 -9.76 -24.57
N GLY A 470 6.16 -8.58 -25.18
CA GLY A 470 5.82 -7.30 -24.57
C GLY A 470 4.37 -7.27 -24.11
N ASN A 471 3.44 -7.73 -24.96
CA ASN A 471 2.02 -7.77 -24.64
C ASN A 471 1.69 -8.76 -23.52
N LEU A 472 2.29 -9.95 -23.55
CA LEU A 472 2.11 -10.99 -22.52
C LEU A 472 2.55 -10.50 -21.14
N ILE A 473 3.68 -9.80 -21.07
CA ILE A 473 4.22 -9.26 -19.81
C ILE A 473 3.43 -8.05 -19.31
N TYR A 474 2.95 -7.19 -20.22
CA TYR A 474 2.38 -5.89 -19.85
C TYR A 474 0.86 -5.90 -19.70
N TYR A 475 0.14 -6.56 -20.62
CA TYR A 475 -1.32 -6.50 -20.68
C TYR A 475 -2.01 -7.66 -19.96
N HIS A 476 -1.31 -8.78 -19.76
CA HIS A 476 -1.84 -9.92 -19.04
C HIS A 476 -1.27 -10.00 -17.63
N ARG A 477 -2.08 -10.45 -16.68
CA ARG A 477 -1.66 -10.69 -15.29
C ARG A 477 -0.87 -11.99 -15.19
N ILE A 478 0.13 -12.17 -16.05
CA ILE A 478 0.96 -13.37 -16.13
C ILE A 478 1.60 -13.71 -14.78
N GLU A 479 1.82 -12.70 -13.93
CA GLU A 479 2.27 -12.89 -12.55
C GLU A 479 1.29 -13.70 -11.70
N GLU A 480 -0.02 -13.44 -11.82
CA GLU A 480 -1.07 -14.16 -11.09
C GLU A 480 -1.12 -15.62 -11.55
N ASP A 481 -1.04 -15.86 -12.87
CA ASP A 481 -1.10 -17.21 -13.44
C ASP A 481 0.15 -18.03 -13.14
N LEU A 482 1.34 -17.44 -13.26
CA LEU A 482 2.60 -18.09 -12.91
C LEU A 482 2.71 -18.30 -11.39
N GLY A 483 2.23 -17.34 -10.60
CA GLY A 483 2.31 -17.36 -9.14
C GLY A 483 1.49 -18.47 -8.47
N VAL A 484 0.46 -19.00 -9.14
CA VAL A 484 -0.33 -20.14 -8.64
C VAL A 484 0.25 -21.51 -9.03
N LYS A 485 1.17 -21.57 -9.99
CA LYS A 485 1.77 -22.84 -10.43
C LYS A 485 2.80 -23.33 -9.42
N LYS A 486 2.76 -24.63 -9.12
CA LYS A 486 3.68 -25.27 -8.17
C LYS A 486 4.73 -26.16 -8.84
N ASN A 487 4.48 -26.64 -10.06
CA ASN A 487 5.39 -27.49 -10.82
C ASN A 487 5.87 -26.77 -12.09
N PRO A 488 7.19 -26.57 -12.29
CA PRO A 488 7.76 -26.03 -13.53
C PRO A 488 7.31 -26.70 -14.81
N GLU A 489 7.01 -28.01 -14.78
CA GLU A 489 6.54 -28.74 -15.97
C GLU A 489 5.17 -28.25 -16.48
N GLN A 490 4.38 -27.57 -15.63
CA GLN A 490 3.12 -26.94 -16.04
C GLN A 490 3.33 -25.74 -16.96
N ILE A 491 4.56 -25.21 -17.03
CA ILE A 491 4.95 -24.16 -17.95
C ILE A 491 5.53 -24.84 -19.20
N SER A 492 4.65 -25.27 -20.09
CA SER A 492 4.98 -25.81 -21.42
C SER A 492 4.99 -24.70 -22.47
N ASN A 493 5.41 -25.03 -23.70
CA ASN A 493 5.26 -24.13 -24.84
C ASN A 493 3.78 -23.86 -25.13
N ASP A 494 2.93 -24.90 -25.09
CA ASP A 494 1.49 -24.78 -25.30
C ASP A 494 0.85 -23.82 -24.30
N PHE A 495 1.22 -23.90 -23.02
CA PHE A 495 0.75 -22.95 -22.00
C PHE A 495 1.06 -21.51 -22.39
N ILE A 496 2.30 -21.23 -22.82
CA ILE A 496 2.71 -19.87 -23.20
C ILE A 496 1.98 -19.39 -24.44
N LEU A 497 1.80 -20.26 -25.45
CA LEU A 497 1.08 -19.93 -26.67
C LEU A 497 -0.40 -19.66 -26.39
N ASP A 498 -1.04 -20.46 -25.53
CA ASP A 498 -2.42 -20.26 -25.09
C ASP A 498 -2.61 -18.92 -24.36
N GLU A 499 -1.67 -18.56 -23.47
CA GLU A 499 -1.69 -17.26 -22.79
C GLU A 499 -1.55 -16.13 -23.81
N ILE A 500 -0.59 -16.21 -24.76
CA ILE A 500 -0.43 -15.20 -25.82
C ILE A 500 -1.69 -15.05 -26.67
N VAL A 501 -2.34 -16.15 -27.03
CA VAL A 501 -3.61 -16.14 -27.77
C VAL A 501 -4.71 -15.45 -26.95
N THR A 502 -4.75 -15.71 -25.65
CA THR A 502 -5.70 -15.06 -24.72
C THR A 502 -5.47 -13.56 -24.68
N VAL A 503 -4.21 -13.12 -24.51
CA VAL A 503 -3.81 -11.70 -24.53
C VAL A 503 -4.25 -11.02 -25.83
N LYS A 504 -4.03 -11.67 -26.99
CA LYS A 504 -4.43 -11.11 -28.29
C LYS A 504 -5.94 -10.91 -28.38
N LYS A 505 -6.74 -11.85 -27.89
CA LYS A 505 -8.21 -11.75 -27.89
C LYS A 505 -8.70 -10.64 -26.96
N GLU A 506 -8.13 -10.51 -25.78
CA GLU A 506 -8.51 -9.47 -24.82
C GLU A 506 -8.12 -8.08 -25.32
N ASN A 507 -6.90 -7.93 -25.85
CA ASN A 507 -6.45 -6.68 -26.45
C ASN A 507 -7.31 -6.27 -27.66
N ALA A 508 -7.80 -7.22 -28.45
CA ALA A 508 -8.71 -6.93 -29.56
C ALA A 508 -10.05 -6.36 -29.05
N LYS A 509 -10.64 -6.95 -28.00
CA LYS A 509 -11.87 -6.44 -27.38
C LYS A 509 -11.69 -5.04 -26.80
N VAL A 510 -10.61 -4.82 -26.06
CA VAL A 510 -10.30 -3.51 -25.48
C VAL A 510 -10.14 -2.44 -26.58
N ARG A 511 -9.53 -2.79 -27.72
CA ARG A 511 -9.44 -1.87 -28.87
C ARG A 511 -10.79 -1.56 -29.48
N GLU A 512 -11.68 -2.55 -29.62
CA GLU A 512 -13.05 -2.34 -30.11
C GLU A 512 -13.83 -1.37 -29.19
N ASP A 513 -13.76 -1.56 -27.87
CA ASP A 513 -14.42 -0.69 -26.89
C ASP A 513 -13.90 0.77 -27.00
N TYR A 514 -12.58 0.96 -27.11
CA TYR A 514 -11.99 2.29 -27.30
C TYR A 514 -12.39 2.94 -28.64
N GLU A 515 -12.48 2.17 -29.72
CA GLU A 515 -12.92 2.69 -31.02
C GLU A 515 -14.39 3.13 -30.99
N GLU A 516 -15.26 2.42 -30.27
CA GLU A 516 -16.65 2.84 -30.05
C GLU A 516 -16.73 4.14 -29.23
N GLU A 517 -15.92 4.26 -28.17
CA GLU A 517 -15.86 5.46 -27.35
C GLU A 517 -15.35 6.68 -28.14
N ILE A 518 -14.28 6.51 -28.93
CA ILE A 518 -13.74 7.55 -29.81
C ILE A 518 -14.79 7.99 -30.84
N LYS A 519 -15.53 7.04 -31.45
CA LYS A 519 -16.63 7.38 -32.38
C LYS A 519 -17.71 8.22 -31.70
N LYS A 520 -18.07 7.89 -30.46
CA LYS A 520 -19.06 8.63 -29.67
C LYS A 520 -18.58 10.06 -29.37
N LEU A 521 -17.37 10.21 -28.83
CA LEU A 521 -16.76 11.52 -28.54
C LEU A 521 -16.61 12.37 -29.81
N THR A 522 -16.21 11.77 -30.92
CA THR A 522 -16.09 12.48 -32.21
C THR A 522 -17.44 13.01 -32.69
N LYS A 523 -18.53 12.28 -32.46
CA LYS A 523 -19.89 12.71 -32.78
C LYS A 523 -20.30 13.90 -31.91
N GLU A 524 -20.04 13.84 -30.60
CA GLU A 524 -20.32 14.92 -29.65
C GLU A 524 -19.56 16.20 -30.02
N ILE A 525 -18.25 16.11 -30.30
CA ILE A 525 -17.43 17.24 -30.76
C ILE A 525 -17.97 17.85 -32.06
N LYS A 526 -18.45 17.01 -33.00
CA LYS A 526 -19.02 17.50 -34.26
C LYS A 526 -20.35 18.24 -34.05
N GLU A 527 -21.16 17.82 -33.08
CA GLU A 527 -22.40 18.50 -32.70
C GLU A 527 -22.14 19.83 -32.00
N GLU A 528 -21.17 19.89 -31.08
CA GLU A 528 -20.75 21.15 -30.45
C GLU A 528 -20.14 22.13 -31.47
N GLY A 529 -19.31 21.64 -32.39
CA GLY A 529 -18.72 22.45 -33.46
C GLY A 529 -19.76 23.09 -34.39
N LYS A 530 -20.92 22.44 -34.59
CA LYS A 530 -22.05 23.05 -35.32
C LYS A 530 -22.66 24.22 -34.53
N LYS A 531 -22.89 24.04 -33.22
CA LYS A 531 -23.44 25.10 -32.35
C LYS A 531 -22.52 26.32 -32.30
N ILE A 532 -21.20 26.10 -32.23
CA ILE A 532 -20.20 27.19 -32.26
C ILE A 532 -20.29 27.97 -33.58
N LYS A 533 -20.37 27.29 -34.73
CA LYS A 533 -20.52 27.97 -36.03
C LYS A 533 -21.81 28.78 -36.13
N GLU A 534 -22.93 28.25 -35.65
CA GLU A 534 -24.20 28.99 -35.59
C GLU A 534 -24.08 30.25 -34.72
N TYR A 535 -23.40 30.14 -33.57
CA TYR A 535 -23.14 31.27 -32.68
C TYR A 535 -22.20 32.33 -33.31
N GLU A 536 -21.16 31.91 -34.04
CA GLU A 536 -20.27 32.81 -34.78
C GLU A 536 -21.00 33.57 -35.90
N GLU A 537 -21.87 32.88 -36.66
CA GLU A 537 -22.70 33.51 -37.68
C GLU A 537 -23.68 34.52 -37.09
N PHE A 538 -24.32 34.18 -35.97
CA PHE A 538 -25.20 35.09 -35.24
C PHE A 538 -24.46 36.35 -34.79
N ASN A 539 -23.28 36.20 -34.18
CA ASN A 539 -22.44 37.31 -33.76
C ASN A 539 -21.96 38.18 -34.93
N LYS A 540 -21.63 37.57 -36.08
CA LYS A 540 -21.24 38.30 -37.28
C LYS A 540 -22.39 39.18 -37.81
N ARG A 541 -23.62 38.66 -37.83
CA ARG A 541 -24.82 39.44 -38.21
C ARG A 541 -25.03 40.63 -37.27
N LYS A 542 -24.99 40.41 -35.95
CA LYS A 542 -25.16 41.47 -34.95
C LYS A 542 -24.08 42.55 -35.02
N ARG A 543 -22.81 42.19 -35.27
CA ARG A 543 -21.74 43.17 -35.53
C ARG A 543 -22.01 44.03 -36.77
N GLY A 544 -22.61 43.45 -37.82
CA GLY A 544 -23.06 44.16 -39.01
C GLY A 544 -24.12 45.22 -38.69
N GLU A 545 -25.17 44.83 -37.94
CA GLU A 545 -26.23 45.73 -37.48
C GLU A 545 -25.67 46.92 -36.67
N ILE A 546 -24.75 46.66 -35.74
CA ILE A 546 -24.08 47.70 -34.94
C ILE A 546 -23.31 48.68 -35.84
N LYS A 547 -22.58 48.17 -36.84
CA LYS A 547 -21.78 49.02 -37.75
C LYS A 547 -22.67 49.94 -38.58
N GLU A 548 -23.78 49.44 -39.11
CA GLU A 548 -24.74 50.26 -39.84
C GLU A 548 -25.39 51.33 -38.95
N PHE A 549 -25.71 50.98 -37.70
CA PHE A 549 -26.27 51.91 -36.74
C PHE A 549 -25.31 53.05 -36.40
N LEU A 550 -24.02 52.74 -36.17
CA LEU A 550 -22.97 53.73 -35.93
C LEU A 550 -22.78 54.69 -37.12
N GLN A 551 -22.81 54.18 -38.36
CA GLN A 551 -22.73 55.03 -39.56
C GLN A 551 -23.92 55.99 -39.68
N LYS A 552 -25.13 55.56 -39.32
CA LYS A 552 -26.30 56.44 -39.28
C LYS A 552 -26.11 57.57 -38.27
N ILE A 553 -25.60 57.27 -37.08
CA ILE A 553 -25.31 58.27 -36.04
C ILE A 553 -24.28 59.29 -36.53
N GLU A 554 -23.21 58.83 -37.19
CA GLU A 554 -22.15 59.71 -37.69
C GLU A 554 -22.68 60.71 -38.73
N LYS A 555 -23.49 60.22 -39.69
CA LYS A 555 -24.17 61.08 -40.67
C LYS A 555 -25.08 62.11 -40.01
N GLU A 556 -25.78 61.74 -38.94
CA GLU A 556 -26.62 62.69 -38.20
C GLU A 556 -25.82 63.72 -37.41
N LYS A 557 -24.70 63.32 -36.78
CA LYS A 557 -23.78 64.24 -36.10
C LYS A 557 -23.20 65.26 -37.09
N GLU A 558 -22.86 64.84 -38.30
CA GLU A 558 -22.37 65.73 -39.35
C GLU A 558 -23.44 66.75 -39.79
N LYS A 559 -24.69 66.31 -39.97
CA LYS A 559 -25.83 67.21 -40.26
C LYS A 559 -26.02 68.24 -39.14
N MET A 560 -25.92 67.82 -37.88
CA MET A 560 -26.04 68.73 -36.73
C MET A 560 -24.90 69.73 -36.66
N ARG A 561 -23.67 69.33 -37.01
CA ARG A 561 -22.51 70.22 -37.09
C ARG A 561 -22.72 71.31 -38.13
N LYS A 562 -23.13 70.94 -39.35
CA LYS A 562 -23.47 71.89 -40.43
C LYS A 562 -24.57 72.87 -40.00
N LYS A 563 -25.59 72.39 -39.28
CA LYS A 563 -26.66 73.25 -38.74
C LYS A 563 -26.15 74.24 -37.69
N ALA A 564 -25.27 73.82 -36.79
CA ALA A 564 -24.65 74.68 -35.78
C ALA A 564 -23.78 75.77 -36.43
N ASP A 565 -22.96 75.41 -37.42
CA ASP A 565 -22.11 76.37 -38.15
C ASP A 565 -22.93 77.41 -38.92
N LYS A 566 -24.03 76.99 -39.55
CA LYS A 566 -24.94 77.91 -40.25
C LYS A 566 -25.58 78.91 -39.28
N ASN A 567 -26.10 78.43 -38.16
CA ASN A 567 -26.74 79.28 -37.15
C ASN A 567 -25.75 80.23 -36.47
N ALA A 568 -24.54 79.77 -36.17
CA ALA A 568 -23.47 80.61 -35.65
C ALA A 568 -23.12 81.75 -36.63
N SER A 569 -23.15 81.48 -37.94
CA SER A 569 -22.92 82.49 -38.96
C SER A 569 -23.97 83.60 -38.91
N TYR A 570 -25.25 83.26 -38.82
CA TYR A 570 -26.33 84.25 -38.71
C TYR A 570 -26.20 85.13 -37.46
N ILE A 571 -25.85 84.52 -36.32
CA ILE A 571 -25.65 85.25 -35.06
C ILE A 571 -24.50 86.25 -35.19
N VAL A 572 -23.35 85.81 -35.73
CA VAL A 572 -22.19 86.69 -35.91
C VAL A 572 -22.45 87.81 -36.89
N ILE A 573 -23.16 87.54 -38.00
CA ILE A 573 -23.55 88.58 -38.97
C ILE A 573 -24.43 89.63 -38.29
N GLY A 574 -25.42 89.21 -37.51
CA GLY A 574 -26.28 90.13 -36.74
C GLY A 574 -25.48 91.04 -35.81
N PHE A 575 -24.54 90.46 -35.04
CA PHE A 575 -23.64 91.23 -34.18
C PHE A 575 -22.76 92.22 -34.96
N THR A 576 -22.21 91.81 -36.12
CA THR A 576 -21.38 92.71 -36.93
C THR A 576 -22.16 93.90 -37.48
N ILE A 577 -23.42 93.70 -37.87
CA ILE A 577 -24.29 94.80 -38.33
C ILE A 577 -24.55 95.79 -37.19
N ILE A 578 -24.83 95.29 -35.98
CA ILE A 578 -25.03 96.14 -34.79
C ILE A 578 -23.78 96.98 -34.49
N ILE A 579 -22.58 96.39 -34.55
CA ILE A 579 -21.33 97.12 -34.31
C ILE A 579 -21.09 98.18 -35.39
N LEU A 580 -21.37 97.85 -36.66
CA LEU A 580 -21.25 98.81 -37.77
C LEU A 580 -22.16 100.03 -37.56
N ILE A 581 -23.41 99.80 -37.17
CA ILE A 581 -24.36 100.88 -36.87
C ILE A 581 -23.82 101.77 -35.73
N LEU A 582 -23.29 101.18 -34.67
CA LEU A 582 -22.67 101.91 -33.55
C LEU A 582 -21.47 102.76 -34.01
N LEU A 583 -20.59 102.21 -34.85
CA LEU A 583 -19.43 102.94 -35.38
C LEU A 583 -19.83 104.14 -36.24
N VAL A 584 -20.86 103.99 -37.09
CA VAL A 584 -21.40 105.10 -37.88
C VAL A 584 -21.97 106.19 -36.97
N LEU A 585 -22.70 105.81 -35.93
CA LEU A 585 -23.27 106.73 -34.95
C LEU A 585 -22.18 107.51 -34.19
N ILE A 586 -21.12 106.82 -33.76
CA ILE A 586 -19.95 107.43 -33.11
C ILE A 586 -19.24 108.39 -34.05
N SER A 587 -19.04 108.00 -35.32
CA SER A 587 -18.42 108.86 -36.33
C SER A 587 -19.22 110.13 -36.58
N TYR A 588 -20.55 110.03 -36.63
CA TYR A 588 -21.44 111.18 -36.79
C TYR A 588 -21.32 112.15 -35.61
N ILE A 589 -21.32 111.63 -34.37
CA ILE A 589 -21.14 112.43 -33.15
C ILE A 589 -19.78 113.14 -33.17
N LEU A 590 -18.70 112.42 -33.48
CA LEU A 590 -17.35 113.01 -33.53
C LEU A 590 -17.23 114.13 -34.56
N HIS A 591 -17.86 113.97 -35.73
CA HIS A 591 -17.85 115.00 -36.76
C HIS A 591 -18.59 116.27 -36.33
N SER A 592 -19.70 116.14 -35.60
CA SER A 592 -20.50 117.27 -35.12
C SER A 592 -19.77 118.14 -34.10
N PHE A 593 -19.04 117.53 -33.16
CA PHE A 593 -18.37 118.27 -32.09
C PHE A 593 -16.93 118.70 -32.42
N TYR A 594 -16.20 117.94 -33.24
CA TYR A 594 -14.77 118.17 -33.49
C TYR A 594 -14.42 117.99 -34.98
N PRO A 595 -14.83 118.93 -35.85
CA PRO A 595 -14.68 118.77 -37.30
C PRO A 595 -13.22 118.66 -37.76
N SER A 596 -12.29 119.37 -37.11
CA SER A 596 -10.85 119.29 -37.40
C SER A 596 -10.26 117.91 -37.05
N LEU A 597 -10.72 117.30 -35.96
CA LEU A 597 -10.23 116.01 -35.48
C LEU A 597 -10.79 114.86 -36.33
N ALA A 598 -12.05 114.97 -36.77
CA ALA A 598 -12.65 114.07 -37.74
C ALA A 598 -11.89 114.08 -39.08
N ALA A 599 -11.45 115.25 -39.56
CA ALA A 599 -10.66 115.37 -40.78
C ALA A 599 -9.30 114.65 -40.66
N ILE A 600 -8.63 114.76 -39.51
CA ILE A 600 -7.37 114.04 -39.25
C ILE A 600 -7.59 112.53 -39.23
N ILE A 601 -8.64 112.05 -38.58
CA ILE A 601 -8.95 110.60 -38.53
C ILE A 601 -9.25 110.07 -39.95
N ILE A 602 -10.06 110.79 -40.74
CA ILE A 602 -10.33 110.40 -42.13
C ILE A 602 -9.05 110.44 -42.96
N PHE A 603 -8.17 111.43 -42.76
CA PHE A 603 -6.87 111.49 -43.42
C PHE A 603 -5.98 110.29 -43.03
N ILE A 604 -5.95 109.90 -41.76
CA ILE A 604 -5.21 108.71 -41.30
C ILE A 604 -5.78 107.44 -41.90
N PHE A 605 -7.11 107.27 -41.95
CA PHE A 605 -7.72 106.10 -42.60
C PHE A 605 -7.38 106.05 -44.09
N LYS A 606 -7.46 107.19 -44.81
CA LYS A 606 -7.06 107.28 -46.22
C LYS A 606 -5.56 107.00 -46.42
N LEU A 607 -4.72 107.47 -45.50
CA LEU A 607 -3.28 107.21 -45.52
C LEU A 607 -2.99 105.72 -45.26
N CYS A 608 -3.69 105.10 -44.31
CA CYS A 608 -3.59 103.66 -44.03
C CYS A 608 -4.05 102.81 -45.23
N ASP A 609 -5.15 103.22 -45.89
CA ASP A 609 -5.61 102.58 -47.13
C ASP A 609 -4.61 102.77 -48.28
N PHE A 610 -4.04 103.97 -48.42
CA PHE A 610 -2.97 104.27 -49.39
C PHE A 610 -1.71 103.42 -49.14
N LEU A 611 -1.37 103.19 -47.88
CA LEU A 611 -0.24 102.34 -47.46
C LEU A 611 -0.57 100.84 -47.50
N GLY A 612 -1.77 100.45 -47.94
CA GLY A 612 -2.16 99.05 -48.07
C GLY A 612 -2.39 98.33 -46.73
N ILE A 613 -2.48 99.06 -45.62
CA ILE A 613 -2.71 98.50 -44.28
C ILE A 613 -4.20 98.16 -44.15
N LYS A 614 -4.58 96.95 -44.56
CA LYS A 614 -5.94 96.43 -44.33
C LYS A 614 -6.11 96.07 -42.85
N PHE A 615 -6.79 96.90 -42.08
CA PHE A 615 -7.22 96.58 -40.72
C PHE A 615 -8.29 95.47 -40.72
N ASN A 616 -7.88 94.21 -40.86
CA ASN A 616 -8.77 93.05 -40.89
C ASN A 616 -9.15 92.54 -39.47
N PHE A 617 -9.16 93.45 -38.49
CA PHE A 617 -9.36 93.13 -37.07
C PHE A 617 -10.76 92.53 -36.82
N MET A 618 -11.80 93.05 -37.49
CA MET A 618 -13.16 92.51 -37.45
C MET A 618 -13.28 91.11 -38.07
N GLY A 619 -12.51 90.82 -39.12
CA GLY A 619 -12.51 89.51 -39.80
C GLY A 619 -11.96 88.39 -38.93
N ASN A 620 -10.93 88.67 -38.12
CA ASN A 620 -10.36 87.67 -37.21
C ASN A 620 -11.20 87.48 -35.95
N LEU A 621 -11.76 88.55 -35.37
CA LEU A 621 -12.63 88.46 -34.21
C LEU A 621 -13.95 87.71 -34.52
N SER A 622 -14.54 87.97 -35.69
CA SER A 622 -15.76 87.29 -36.16
C SER A 622 -15.57 85.79 -36.41
N LYS A 623 -14.40 85.36 -36.91
CA LYS A 623 -14.08 83.93 -37.08
C LYS A 623 -13.95 83.21 -35.73
N VAL A 624 -13.23 83.77 -34.77
CA VAL A 624 -13.03 83.14 -33.45
C VAL A 624 -14.34 83.04 -32.68
N THR A 625 -15.16 84.10 -32.71
CA THR A 625 -16.48 84.11 -32.07
C THR A 625 -17.45 83.13 -32.74
N LYS A 626 -17.46 83.04 -34.08
CA LYS A 626 -18.24 82.06 -34.84
C LYS A 626 -17.93 80.62 -34.40
N THR A 627 -16.66 80.26 -34.30
CA THR A 627 -16.26 78.90 -33.89
C THR A 627 -16.70 78.58 -32.47
N LYS A 628 -16.55 79.52 -31.52
CA LYS A 628 -17.02 79.31 -30.13
C LYS A 628 -18.55 79.15 -30.04
N ILE A 629 -19.31 79.98 -30.76
CA ILE A 629 -20.79 79.91 -30.80
C ILE A 629 -21.23 78.60 -31.46
N SER A 630 -20.62 78.22 -32.59
CA SER A 630 -20.92 76.96 -33.28
C SER A 630 -20.67 75.74 -32.38
N ASN A 631 -19.53 75.70 -31.68
CA ASN A 631 -19.24 74.61 -30.75
C ASN A 631 -20.27 74.53 -29.60
N LYS A 632 -20.74 75.67 -29.07
CA LYS A 632 -21.76 75.71 -28.01
C LYS A 632 -23.13 75.25 -28.52
N LEU A 633 -23.51 75.65 -29.73
CA LEU A 633 -24.74 75.20 -30.39
C LEU A 633 -24.70 73.71 -30.73
N TYR A 634 -23.58 73.23 -31.25
CA TYR A 634 -23.36 71.81 -31.54
C TYR A 634 -23.53 70.96 -30.27
N LYS A 635 -22.88 71.35 -29.16
CA LYS A 635 -23.02 70.67 -27.87
C LYS A 635 -24.48 70.64 -27.36
N LYS A 636 -25.24 71.72 -27.58
CA LYS A 636 -26.66 71.77 -27.24
C LYS A 636 -27.51 70.83 -28.12
N TYR A 637 -27.18 70.72 -29.41
CA TYR A 637 -27.88 69.82 -30.32
C TYR A 637 -27.55 68.34 -30.09
N THR A 638 -26.32 68.00 -29.68
CA THR A 638 -25.91 66.62 -29.41
C THR A 638 -26.42 66.09 -28.07
N ASN A 639 -26.39 66.89 -26.99
CA ASN A 639 -26.80 66.45 -25.65
C ASN A 639 -28.24 65.90 -25.60
N LYS A 640 -29.18 66.45 -26.39
CA LYS A 640 -30.57 65.99 -26.43
C LYS A 640 -30.76 64.66 -27.18
N LYS A 641 -29.77 64.22 -27.95
CA LYS A 641 -29.83 63.02 -28.80
C LYS A 641 -28.95 61.88 -28.31
N ASP A 642 -27.90 62.20 -27.55
CA ASP A 642 -27.00 61.21 -26.95
C ASP A 642 -27.74 60.30 -25.94
N GLU A 643 -28.77 60.79 -25.24
CA GLU A 643 -29.64 59.96 -24.37
C GLU A 643 -30.41 58.89 -25.18
N THR A 644 -31.04 59.27 -26.28
CA THR A 644 -31.81 58.34 -27.14
C THR A 644 -30.92 57.33 -27.87
N ILE A 645 -29.68 57.71 -28.16
CA ILE A 645 -28.68 56.82 -28.75
C ILE A 645 -28.26 55.76 -27.74
N ASN A 646 -28.01 56.14 -26.49
CA ASN A 646 -27.60 55.22 -25.43
C ASN A 646 -28.65 54.16 -25.12
N GLU A 647 -29.94 54.52 -25.08
CA GLU A 647 -31.02 53.55 -24.85
C GLU A 647 -31.10 52.46 -25.93
N LYS A 648 -31.00 52.84 -27.21
CA LYS A 648 -31.00 51.87 -28.32
C LYS A 648 -29.76 50.98 -28.35
N LEU A 649 -28.61 51.52 -27.94
CA LEU A 649 -27.36 50.77 -27.90
C LEU A 649 -27.39 49.73 -26.76
N ILE A 650 -27.98 50.08 -25.62
CA ILE A 650 -28.25 49.16 -24.51
C ILE A 650 -29.21 48.04 -24.95
N ASP A 651 -30.25 48.36 -25.73
CA ASP A 651 -31.23 47.37 -26.19
C ASP A 651 -30.61 46.34 -27.16
N ILE A 652 -29.70 46.79 -28.04
CA ILE A 652 -28.93 45.91 -28.92
C ILE A 652 -27.95 45.05 -28.11
N LEU A 653 -27.31 45.61 -27.07
CA LEU A 653 -26.40 44.88 -26.19
C LEU A 653 -27.11 43.85 -25.30
N LYS A 654 -28.38 44.04 -24.95
CA LYS A 654 -29.19 43.06 -24.20
C LYS A 654 -29.62 41.85 -25.03
N GLN A 655 -29.60 41.96 -26.35
CA GLN A 655 -29.92 40.85 -27.27
C GLN A 655 -28.71 39.98 -27.62
N LEU A 656 -27.50 40.44 -27.28
CA LEU A 656 -26.25 39.67 -27.31
C LEU A 656 -26.06 38.96 -25.97
#